data_AF-A0AAW4BAL1-F1
#
_entry.id   AF-A0AAW4BAL1-F1
#
_cell.length_a   1.000
_cell.length_b   1.000
_cell.length_c   1.000
_cell.angle_alpha   90.00
_cell.angle_beta   90.00
_cell.angle_gamma   90.00
#
_symmetry.space_group_name_H-M   'P 1'
#
loop_
_entity.id
_entity.type
_entity.pdbx_description
1 polymer ?
#
loop_
_entity_poly.entity_id
_entity_poly.type
_entity_poly.pdbx_seq_one_letter_code
_entity_poly.pdbx_strand_id
1 'polypeptide(L)'
;MSYRIDFAVLSEQKQFCRFGLTFHNLSDQDLKDWSLHFVIDRFIQPDSITHGNVVQIGSFCSLTPDMTVLAANSHFYCEFSIKTAPFHFYTDGVKHAFVQCNGEQPIERHDVIVTPIALASPYRERSEIPATEAASLSLIPLPNKIESGTGHCTLTTSSQITLQSTCAEQAATWLQQELNRIFDFQPKSIGSADIIYRTNPTFDEGAYQLNVDRTGIRLEASGHQGFMYASATLLQLIQVQDQLWLVPCVKISDAPRFKYRGMMLDCARHFHGIETVKRLINQLAHYKFNTFHWHLTDDEGWRIEIKALPQLTDIGAWRGVDEVLEPQYSLLTQRHGGFYTQQEIKEVIAYAQERGITVIPEIDVPGHCRAAIKSLPHLLADKEDQSHYRSIQYYNDNVLSPALEGTYEFLDIVLQEVSELFPSPFIHIGADEVPDGVWINSPKCQQLMADNGYTEAKELQGHLLRYAEQKLRTLGKRMVGWEEAHHGNKVSKDTVIYSWLSEAAALNCAKQGFDVILQPGQYTYLDIAQDYAPEEPGVDWAGVTPLEKAYRYEPLAEVPENDPLRKRILGIQCALWCELINNPQRMEYMIYPRLTALAEAGWTHKVHRDWQDYLSRLKGHLPMLDKQGIRYRAPWK
;
A
#
# COMPACT_ATOMS: atom_id res chain seq x y z
N MET A 1 20.99 -4.59 -29.78
CA MET A 1 20.06 -5.26 -28.85
C MET A 1 20.27 -6.75 -29.05
N SER A 2 20.97 -7.40 -28.13
CA SER A 2 21.58 -8.71 -28.41
C SER A 2 20.71 -9.90 -27.97
N TYR A 3 19.77 -9.70 -27.05
CA TYR A 3 18.99 -10.79 -26.45
C TYR A 3 17.52 -10.40 -26.25
N ARG A 4 16.61 -11.36 -26.47
CA ARG A 4 15.15 -11.15 -26.32
C ARG A 4 14.46 -12.41 -25.80
N ILE A 5 13.42 -12.27 -24.98
CA ILE A 5 12.46 -13.33 -24.64
C ILE A 5 11.11 -13.03 -25.27
N ASP A 6 10.53 -14.05 -25.90
CA ASP A 6 9.11 -14.10 -26.24
C ASP A 6 8.41 -15.10 -25.31
N PHE A 7 7.32 -14.67 -24.69
CA PHE A 7 6.52 -15.47 -23.74
C PHE A 7 5.08 -15.58 -24.23
N ALA A 8 4.52 -16.79 -24.27
CA ALA A 8 3.21 -17.02 -24.85
C ALA A 8 2.39 -18.04 -24.05
N VAL A 9 1.09 -17.80 -23.95
CA VAL A 9 0.13 -18.79 -23.44
C VAL A 9 -0.13 -19.84 -24.53
N LEU A 10 0.19 -21.10 -24.26
CA LEU A 10 -0.01 -22.21 -25.21
C LEU A 10 -1.36 -22.89 -25.03
N SER A 11 -1.81 -23.02 -23.79
CA SER A 11 -3.12 -23.60 -23.46
C SER A 11 -3.56 -23.24 -22.05
N GLU A 12 -4.86 -23.08 -21.87
CA GLU A 12 -5.51 -22.78 -20.59
C GLU A 12 -6.51 -23.88 -20.25
N GLN A 13 -6.41 -24.40 -19.03
CA GLN A 13 -7.37 -25.32 -18.42
C GLN A 13 -7.77 -24.78 -17.05
N LYS A 14 -8.80 -25.37 -16.43
CA LYS A 14 -9.27 -24.92 -15.13
C LYS A 14 -8.13 -24.97 -14.09
N GLN A 15 -7.67 -23.78 -13.67
CA GLN A 15 -6.58 -23.59 -12.70
C GLN A 15 -5.21 -24.07 -13.17
N PHE A 16 -4.99 -24.27 -14.47
CA PHE A 16 -3.70 -24.67 -15.04
C PHE A 16 -3.46 -24.01 -16.39
N CYS A 17 -2.34 -23.30 -16.53
CA CYS A 17 -1.94 -22.68 -17.79
C CYS A 17 -0.57 -23.23 -18.20
N ARG A 18 -0.39 -23.55 -19.48
CA ARG A 18 0.88 -23.95 -20.07
C ARG A 18 1.42 -22.82 -20.93
N PHE A 19 2.71 -22.56 -20.81
CA PHE A 19 3.38 -21.44 -21.45
C PHE A 19 4.59 -21.92 -22.27
N GLY A 20 4.90 -21.17 -23.32
CA GLY A 20 6.12 -21.30 -24.09
C GLY A 20 7.00 -20.08 -23.85
N LEU A 21 8.28 -20.32 -23.58
CA LEU A 21 9.32 -19.30 -23.43
C LEU A 21 10.37 -19.54 -24.52
N THR A 22 10.55 -18.54 -25.38
CA THR A 22 11.58 -18.55 -26.43
C THR A 22 12.62 -17.48 -26.11
N PHE A 23 13.85 -17.89 -25.82
CA PHE A 23 14.98 -17.00 -25.62
C PHE A 23 15.82 -16.91 -26.89
N HIS A 24 15.99 -15.71 -27.43
CA HIS A 24 16.72 -15.46 -28.66
C HIS A 24 18.11 -14.88 -28.38
N ASN A 25 19.14 -15.51 -28.94
CA ASN A 25 20.45 -14.90 -29.13
C ASN A 25 20.44 -14.20 -30.50
N LEU A 26 20.24 -12.88 -30.49
CA LEU A 26 20.23 -12.03 -31.69
C LEU A 26 21.61 -11.43 -31.98
N SER A 27 22.64 -11.85 -31.24
CA SER A 27 24.00 -11.40 -31.45
C SER A 27 24.72 -12.24 -32.51
N ASP A 28 25.88 -11.74 -32.95
CA ASP A 28 26.79 -12.45 -33.85
C ASP A 28 27.76 -13.39 -33.11
N GLN A 29 27.58 -13.61 -31.80
CA GLN A 29 28.43 -14.46 -30.98
C GLN A 29 27.64 -15.59 -30.32
N ASP A 30 28.27 -16.75 -30.17
CA ASP A 30 27.71 -17.86 -29.41
C ASP A 30 27.71 -17.53 -27.92
N LEU A 31 26.58 -17.77 -27.25
CA LEU A 31 26.49 -17.77 -25.80
C LEU A 31 26.98 -19.11 -25.27
N LYS A 32 27.94 -19.11 -24.33
CA LYS A 32 28.50 -20.32 -23.73
C LYS A 32 28.30 -20.32 -22.22
N ASP A 33 28.05 -21.51 -21.69
CA ASP A 33 27.82 -21.79 -20.28
C ASP A 33 26.85 -20.78 -19.65
N TRP A 34 25.71 -20.58 -20.29
CA TRP A 34 24.81 -19.47 -19.98
C TRP A 34 23.62 -19.90 -19.10
N SER A 35 23.06 -18.96 -18.35
CA SER A 35 21.80 -19.11 -17.62
C SER A 35 20.88 -17.92 -17.85
N LEU A 36 19.58 -18.17 -17.91
CA LEU A 36 18.56 -17.15 -18.06
C LEU A 36 17.92 -16.84 -16.72
N HIS A 37 17.90 -15.57 -16.35
CA HIS A 37 17.30 -15.10 -15.12
C HIS A 37 16.15 -14.16 -15.43
N PHE A 38 14.99 -14.35 -14.81
CA PHE A 38 13.80 -13.55 -15.09
C PHE A 38 12.87 -13.46 -13.89
N VAL A 39 11.95 -12.50 -13.94
CA VAL A 39 10.91 -12.33 -12.92
C VAL A 39 9.55 -12.77 -13.43
N ILE A 40 8.86 -13.61 -12.65
CA ILE A 40 7.43 -13.89 -12.79
C ILE A 40 6.79 -14.09 -11.42
N ASP A 41 5.57 -13.58 -11.23
CA ASP A 41 4.89 -13.58 -9.90
C ASP A 41 3.93 -14.75 -9.80
N ARG A 42 4.32 -15.88 -10.39
CA ARG A 42 3.56 -17.11 -10.39
C ARG A 42 4.49 -18.29 -10.20
N PHE A 43 4.02 -19.29 -9.48
CA PHE A 43 4.83 -20.48 -9.21
C PHE A 43 4.89 -21.41 -10.42
N ILE A 44 6.07 -21.52 -11.01
CA ILE A 44 6.37 -22.48 -12.06
C ILE A 44 6.39 -23.88 -11.44
N GLN A 45 5.60 -24.82 -11.99
CA GLN A 45 5.64 -26.21 -11.54
C GLN A 45 6.97 -26.84 -12.00
N PRO A 46 7.88 -27.22 -11.08
CA PRO A 46 9.22 -27.68 -11.49
C PRO A 46 9.18 -28.90 -12.42
N ASP A 47 8.26 -29.84 -12.13
CA ASP A 47 8.10 -31.08 -12.90
C ASP A 47 7.46 -30.87 -14.30
N SER A 48 7.06 -29.64 -14.62
CA SER A 48 6.43 -29.30 -15.90
C SER A 48 7.39 -28.73 -16.95
N ILE A 49 8.64 -28.46 -16.55
CA ILE A 49 9.65 -27.84 -17.42
C ILE A 49 10.11 -28.87 -18.46
N THR A 50 10.04 -28.52 -19.74
CA THR A 50 10.39 -29.46 -20.82
C THR A 50 11.88 -29.50 -21.14
N HIS A 51 12.59 -28.38 -20.98
CA HIS A 51 14.01 -28.25 -21.26
C HIS A 51 14.68 -27.35 -20.21
N GLY A 52 15.75 -27.85 -19.61
CA GLY A 52 16.48 -27.18 -18.53
C GLY A 52 15.88 -27.45 -17.15
N ASN A 53 16.43 -26.74 -16.17
CA ASN A 53 15.97 -26.73 -14.79
C ASN A 53 15.76 -25.30 -14.30
N VAL A 54 14.65 -25.04 -13.60
CA VAL A 54 14.38 -23.73 -12.99
C VAL A 54 14.48 -23.84 -11.48
N VAL A 55 15.22 -22.91 -10.89
CA VAL A 55 15.13 -22.58 -9.46
C VAL A 55 14.32 -21.30 -9.34
N GLN A 56 13.30 -21.31 -8.48
CA GLN A 56 12.46 -20.15 -8.18
C GLN A 56 12.54 -19.81 -6.70
N ILE A 57 12.88 -18.55 -6.40
CA ILE A 57 12.89 -17.98 -5.05
C ILE A 57 12.06 -16.72 -5.10
N GLY A 58 10.85 -16.77 -4.53
CA GLY A 58 9.91 -15.67 -4.67
C GLY A 58 9.48 -15.50 -6.14
N SER A 59 9.62 -14.28 -6.64
CA SER A 59 9.43 -13.92 -8.06
C SER A 59 10.64 -14.22 -8.95
N PHE A 60 11.82 -14.47 -8.38
CA PHE A 60 13.08 -14.63 -9.11
C PHE A 60 13.27 -16.06 -9.61
N CYS A 61 13.35 -16.22 -10.94
CA CYS A 61 13.61 -17.48 -11.60
C CYS A 61 15.01 -17.51 -12.21
N SER A 62 15.72 -18.61 -12.00
CA SER A 62 16.99 -18.93 -12.65
C SER A 62 16.83 -20.22 -13.44
N LEU A 63 16.79 -20.11 -14.76
CA LEU A 63 16.69 -21.21 -15.71
C LEU A 63 18.09 -21.58 -16.21
N THR A 64 18.52 -22.80 -15.90
CA THR A 64 19.73 -23.41 -16.46
C THR A 64 19.32 -24.32 -17.61
N PRO A 65 19.73 -24.05 -18.86
CA PRO A 65 19.36 -24.85 -20.02
C PRO A 65 20.08 -26.21 -20.04
N ASP A 66 19.51 -27.20 -20.73
CA ASP A 66 20.16 -28.51 -20.97
C ASP A 66 21.32 -28.45 -21.97
N MET A 67 21.62 -27.26 -22.49
CA MET A 67 22.66 -27.02 -23.49
C MET A 67 23.66 -26.00 -22.99
N THR A 68 24.95 -26.26 -23.23
CA THR A 68 26.02 -25.35 -22.80
C THR A 68 26.30 -24.24 -23.81
N VAL A 69 25.90 -24.38 -25.07
CA VAL A 69 26.14 -23.38 -26.12
C VAL A 69 24.84 -23.05 -26.85
N LEU A 70 24.49 -21.76 -26.89
CA LEU A 70 23.43 -21.23 -27.75
C LEU A 70 24.06 -20.41 -28.87
N ALA A 71 23.99 -20.94 -30.09
CA ALA A 71 24.62 -20.33 -31.26
C ALA A 71 24.13 -18.91 -31.53
N ALA A 72 25.00 -18.09 -32.12
CA ALA A 72 24.65 -16.79 -32.68
C ALA A 72 23.43 -16.89 -33.61
N ASN A 73 22.56 -15.87 -33.57
CA ASN A 73 21.33 -15.82 -34.38
C ASN A 73 20.38 -17.03 -34.22
N SER A 74 20.42 -17.71 -33.07
CA SER A 74 19.58 -18.87 -32.75
C SER A 74 18.68 -18.61 -31.54
N HIS A 75 17.92 -19.61 -31.11
CA HIS A 75 17.04 -19.53 -29.95
C HIS A 75 17.03 -20.83 -29.13
N PHE A 76 16.71 -20.67 -27.85
CA PHE A 76 16.36 -21.73 -26.91
C PHE A 76 14.85 -21.66 -26.65
N TYR A 77 14.20 -22.83 -26.57
CA TYR A 77 12.77 -22.94 -26.29
C TYR A 77 12.54 -23.88 -25.11
N CYS A 78 11.71 -23.45 -24.15
CA CYS A 78 11.19 -24.32 -23.12
C CYS A 78 9.70 -24.07 -22.89
N GLU A 79 9.01 -25.08 -22.37
CA GLU A 79 7.66 -24.96 -21.88
C GLU A 79 7.65 -25.21 -20.38
N PHE A 80 6.67 -24.62 -19.70
CA PHE A 80 6.34 -24.95 -18.32
C PHE A 80 4.86 -24.64 -18.06
N SER A 81 4.37 -25.14 -16.93
CA SER A 81 3.00 -24.97 -16.49
C SER A 81 2.94 -24.28 -15.13
N ILE A 82 1.87 -23.51 -14.92
CA ILE A 82 1.57 -22.80 -13.67
C ILE A 82 0.15 -23.17 -13.26
N LYS A 83 -0.05 -23.39 -11.95
CA LYS A 83 -1.39 -23.57 -11.37
C LYS A 83 -2.04 -22.21 -11.13
N THR A 84 -2.71 -21.67 -12.13
CA THR A 84 -3.28 -20.31 -12.14
C THR A 84 -4.56 -20.24 -12.96
N ALA A 85 -5.40 -19.26 -12.66
CA ALA A 85 -6.41 -18.77 -13.59
C ALA A 85 -5.74 -18.20 -14.87
N PRO A 86 -6.49 -18.06 -15.98
CA PRO A 86 -6.00 -17.42 -17.21
C PRO A 86 -5.34 -16.07 -16.94
N PHE A 87 -4.30 -15.75 -17.71
CA PHE A 87 -3.69 -14.42 -17.66
C PHE A 87 -4.52 -13.46 -18.48
N HIS A 88 -4.76 -12.28 -17.92
CA HIS A 88 -5.62 -11.26 -18.53
C HIS A 88 -4.85 -9.99 -18.87
N PHE A 89 -3.69 -9.75 -18.25
CA PHE A 89 -2.92 -8.52 -18.38
C PHE A 89 -1.49 -8.80 -18.87
N TYR A 90 -0.89 -7.82 -19.56
CA TYR A 90 0.52 -7.95 -19.94
C TYR A 90 1.45 -7.98 -18.72
N THR A 91 1.03 -7.42 -17.58
CA THR A 91 1.77 -7.43 -16.31
C THR A 91 1.88 -8.81 -15.67
N ASP A 92 1.04 -9.77 -16.05
CA ASP A 92 1.14 -11.16 -15.60
C ASP A 92 2.36 -11.88 -16.19
N GLY A 93 2.88 -11.38 -17.33
CA GLY A 93 4.03 -11.94 -18.01
C GLY A 93 5.36 -11.76 -17.28
N VAL A 94 6.44 -12.09 -17.99
CA VAL A 94 7.80 -11.81 -17.54
C VAL A 94 7.99 -10.29 -17.44
N LYS A 95 8.56 -9.82 -16.34
CA LYS A 95 8.67 -8.37 -16.05
C LYS A 95 10.02 -7.79 -16.41
N HIS A 96 11.06 -8.58 -16.16
CA HIS A 96 12.45 -8.23 -16.42
C HIS A 96 13.22 -9.54 -16.58
N ALA A 97 14.26 -9.52 -17.40
CA ALA A 97 15.15 -10.66 -17.59
C ALA A 97 16.58 -10.21 -17.92
N PHE A 98 17.55 -11.04 -17.57
CA PHE A 98 18.93 -10.92 -18.00
C PHE A 98 19.51 -12.32 -18.29
N VAL A 99 20.54 -12.39 -19.12
CA VAL A 99 21.32 -13.60 -19.36
C VAL A 99 22.68 -13.45 -18.68
N GLN A 100 23.17 -14.53 -18.08
CA GLN A 100 24.47 -14.59 -17.43
C GLN A 100 25.37 -15.60 -18.15
N CYS A 101 26.61 -15.22 -18.47
CA CYS A 101 27.64 -16.10 -19.01
C CYS A 101 28.51 -16.64 -17.86
N ASN A 102 28.33 -17.90 -17.47
CA ASN A 102 28.97 -18.47 -16.28
C ASN A 102 30.43 -18.91 -16.52
N GLY A 103 30.85 -19.06 -17.78
CA GLY A 103 32.20 -19.48 -18.16
C GLY A 103 33.23 -18.35 -18.25
N GLU A 104 32.80 -17.08 -18.16
CA GLU A 104 33.65 -15.90 -18.33
C GLU A 104 33.98 -15.23 -16.98
N GLN A 105 35.17 -14.61 -16.89
CA GLN A 105 35.62 -13.89 -15.69
C GLN A 105 36.13 -12.49 -16.10
N PRO A 106 35.54 -11.40 -15.57
CA PRO A 106 34.40 -11.37 -14.65
C PRO A 106 33.12 -11.93 -15.26
N ILE A 107 32.19 -12.41 -14.43
CA ILE A 107 30.88 -12.91 -14.90
C ILE A 107 30.18 -11.80 -15.69
N GLU A 108 29.90 -12.07 -16.96
CA GLU A 108 29.17 -11.13 -17.81
C GLU A 108 27.66 -11.33 -17.68
N ARG A 109 26.94 -10.21 -17.56
CA ARG A 109 25.48 -10.16 -17.49
C ARG A 109 24.98 -9.20 -18.56
N HIS A 110 23.96 -9.61 -19.31
CA HIS A 110 23.36 -8.77 -20.34
C HIS A 110 21.85 -8.70 -20.15
N ASP A 111 21.31 -7.48 -20.17
CA ASP A 111 19.86 -7.27 -20.14
C ASP A 111 19.19 -7.95 -21.35
N VAL A 112 18.02 -8.52 -21.09
CA VAL A 112 17.22 -9.22 -22.09
C VAL A 112 15.93 -8.45 -22.30
N ILE A 113 15.63 -8.15 -23.56
CA ILE A 113 14.38 -7.49 -23.92
C ILE A 113 13.23 -8.46 -23.71
N VAL A 114 12.20 -8.03 -22.99
CA VAL A 114 11.01 -8.84 -22.75
C VAL A 114 9.88 -8.36 -23.66
N THR A 115 9.46 -9.22 -24.57
CA THR A 115 8.27 -8.97 -25.41
C THR A 115 7.02 -9.12 -24.53
N PRO A 116 6.01 -8.22 -24.64
CA PRO A 116 4.73 -8.40 -23.95
C PRO A 116 4.16 -9.80 -24.24
N ILE A 117 3.65 -10.46 -23.20
CA ILE A 117 3.13 -11.82 -23.31
C ILE A 117 2.03 -11.91 -24.37
N ALA A 118 2.10 -12.96 -25.21
CA ALA A 118 1.00 -13.32 -26.09
C ALA A 118 -0.12 -14.00 -25.28
N LEU A 119 -1.11 -13.20 -24.87
CA LEU A 119 -2.28 -13.64 -24.10
C LEU A 119 -3.23 -14.47 -24.96
N ALA A 120 -3.79 -15.54 -24.40
CA ALA A 120 -4.84 -16.34 -25.06
C ALA A 120 -6.24 -15.80 -24.78
N SER A 121 -6.49 -15.32 -23.55
CA SER A 121 -7.83 -14.93 -23.08
C SER A 121 -7.87 -13.52 -22.44
N PRO A 122 -7.48 -12.44 -23.16
CA PRO A 122 -7.69 -11.08 -22.66
C PRO A 122 -9.20 -10.78 -22.53
N TYR A 123 -9.58 -9.94 -21.58
CA TYR A 123 -10.96 -9.50 -21.47
C TYR A 123 -11.41 -8.72 -22.72
N ARG A 124 -12.68 -8.96 -23.11
CA ARG A 124 -13.33 -8.19 -24.18
C ARG A 124 -14.08 -6.96 -23.65
N GLU A 125 -14.54 -7.01 -22.42
CA GLU A 125 -15.25 -5.90 -21.78
C GLU A 125 -14.31 -4.74 -21.45
N ARG A 126 -14.87 -3.54 -21.30
CA ARG A 126 -14.18 -2.34 -20.85
C ARG A 126 -15.10 -1.59 -19.91
N SER A 127 -14.53 -0.96 -18.89
CA SER A 127 -15.24 -0.02 -18.04
C SER A 127 -15.44 1.29 -18.80
N GLU A 128 -16.65 1.81 -18.77
CA GLU A 128 -17.01 3.08 -19.40
C GLU A 128 -17.37 4.10 -18.32
N ILE A 129 -16.81 5.29 -18.42
CA ILE A 129 -17.17 6.41 -17.55
C ILE A 129 -18.03 7.37 -18.37
N PRO A 130 -19.28 7.66 -17.95
CA PRO A 130 -20.14 8.53 -18.71
C PRO A 130 -19.55 9.95 -18.82
N ALA A 131 -19.83 10.61 -19.94
CA ALA A 131 -19.55 12.03 -20.07
C ALA A 131 -20.32 12.81 -19.00
N THR A 132 -19.67 13.80 -18.40
CA THR A 132 -20.28 14.67 -17.40
C THR A 132 -19.66 16.05 -17.45
N GLU A 133 -20.45 17.05 -17.10
CA GLU A 133 -19.98 18.41 -16.91
C GLU A 133 -19.30 18.55 -15.54
N ALA A 134 -18.34 19.48 -15.44
CA ALA A 134 -17.69 19.77 -14.18
C ALA A 134 -18.67 20.44 -13.20
N ALA A 135 -18.72 19.95 -11.95
CA ALA A 135 -19.49 20.59 -10.89
C ALA A 135 -18.91 21.96 -10.54
N SER A 136 -19.78 22.94 -10.25
CA SER A 136 -19.37 24.27 -9.81
C SER A 136 -18.62 24.26 -8.47
N LEU A 137 -18.96 23.32 -7.58
CA LEU A 137 -18.24 23.04 -6.34
C LEU A 137 -17.61 21.64 -6.43
N SER A 138 -16.34 21.58 -6.80
CA SER A 138 -15.60 20.33 -7.04
C SER A 138 -15.00 19.75 -5.75
N LEU A 139 -15.84 19.48 -4.74
CA LEU A 139 -15.41 19.05 -3.42
C LEU A 139 -15.29 17.53 -3.30
N ILE A 140 -14.15 17.02 -2.85
CA ILE A 140 -13.94 15.59 -2.57
C ILE A 140 -13.14 15.43 -1.27
N PRO A 141 -13.66 14.72 -0.25
CA PRO A 141 -15.01 14.16 -0.15
C PRO A 141 -16.11 15.22 -0.22
N LEU A 142 -17.31 14.84 -0.65
CA LEU A 142 -18.51 15.68 -0.55
C LEU A 142 -18.84 15.98 0.93
N PRO A 143 -18.90 17.26 1.35
CA PRO A 143 -19.39 17.60 2.68
C PRO A 143 -20.82 17.15 2.92
N ASN A 144 -21.12 16.69 4.13
CA ASN A 144 -22.45 16.15 4.47
C ASN A 144 -23.57 17.20 4.47
N LYS A 145 -23.25 18.49 4.62
CA LYS A 145 -24.21 19.58 4.46
C LYS A 145 -23.56 20.82 3.84
N ILE A 146 -24.13 21.29 2.73
CA ILE A 146 -23.69 22.45 1.96
C ILE A 146 -24.89 23.34 1.63
N GLU A 147 -24.77 24.63 1.88
CA GLU A 147 -25.73 25.67 1.48
C GLU A 147 -25.00 26.69 0.59
N SER A 148 -25.25 26.67 -0.72
CA SER A 148 -24.63 27.59 -1.67
C SER A 148 -25.18 29.01 -1.52
N GLY A 149 -24.29 30.00 -1.51
CA GLY A 149 -24.62 31.43 -1.53
C GLY A 149 -24.43 32.06 -2.92
N THR A 150 -24.62 33.38 -3.00
CA THR A 150 -24.42 34.14 -4.25
C THR A 150 -23.17 35.00 -4.22
N GLY A 151 -22.37 34.93 -5.29
CA GLY A 151 -21.12 35.67 -5.44
C GLY A 151 -19.92 34.96 -4.80
N HIS A 152 -18.84 35.72 -4.61
CA HIS A 152 -17.55 35.22 -4.14
C HIS A 152 -16.98 36.13 -3.05
N CYS A 153 -16.19 35.56 -2.15
CA CYS A 153 -15.16 36.26 -1.41
C CYS A 153 -13.93 36.40 -2.32
N THR A 154 -13.34 37.59 -2.39
CA THR A 154 -12.10 37.82 -3.14
C THR A 154 -10.95 37.93 -2.17
N LEU A 155 -10.01 36.99 -2.25
CA LEU A 155 -8.74 37.08 -1.55
C LEU A 155 -7.77 37.92 -2.38
N THR A 156 -7.00 38.76 -1.70
CA THR A 156 -6.07 39.72 -2.30
C THR A 156 -4.70 39.58 -1.66
N THR A 157 -3.70 40.26 -2.21
CA THR A 157 -2.33 40.26 -1.65
C THR A 157 -2.22 40.92 -0.27
N SER A 158 -3.29 41.57 0.22
CA SER A 158 -3.40 42.07 1.60
C SER A 158 -4.18 41.16 2.54
N SER A 159 -4.71 40.03 2.07
CA SER A 159 -5.46 39.09 2.90
C SER A 159 -4.56 38.41 3.93
N GLN A 160 -5.08 38.24 5.13
CA GLN A 160 -4.41 37.63 6.28
C GLN A 160 -5.20 36.42 6.80
N ILE A 161 -4.46 35.44 7.32
CA ILE A 161 -5.00 34.38 8.18
C ILE A 161 -4.94 34.85 9.65
N THR A 162 -6.09 34.89 10.31
CA THR A 162 -6.24 35.28 11.72
C THR A 162 -6.59 34.07 12.56
N LEU A 163 -5.83 33.84 13.62
CA LEU A 163 -6.07 32.75 14.57
C LEU A 163 -6.71 33.30 15.84
N GLN A 164 -7.91 32.81 16.15
CA GLN A 164 -8.59 33.01 17.45
C GLN A 164 -8.59 31.71 18.26
N SER A 165 -7.73 30.77 17.91
CA SER A 165 -7.63 29.42 18.45
C SER A 165 -6.19 28.92 18.32
N THR A 166 -5.56 28.52 19.41
CA THR A 166 -4.22 27.90 19.36
C THR A 166 -4.26 26.52 18.71
N CYS A 167 -5.38 25.80 18.82
CA CYS A 167 -5.58 24.50 18.15
C CYS A 167 -5.61 24.59 16.62
N ALA A 168 -5.57 25.79 16.02
CA ALA A 168 -5.61 26.00 14.57
C ALA A 168 -4.23 26.26 13.94
N GLU A 169 -3.16 26.41 14.73
CA GLU A 169 -1.85 26.84 14.25
C GLU A 169 -1.29 25.94 13.14
N GLN A 170 -1.33 24.62 13.33
CA GLN A 170 -0.83 23.67 12.33
C GLN A 170 -1.69 23.66 11.06
N ALA A 171 -3.03 23.67 11.19
CA ALA A 171 -3.94 23.74 10.05
C ALA A 171 -3.78 25.03 9.23
N ALA A 172 -3.60 26.16 9.90
CA ALA A 172 -3.35 27.44 9.24
C ALA A 172 -1.99 27.50 8.56
N THR A 173 -0.95 26.93 9.19
CA THR A 173 0.39 26.81 8.61
C THR A 173 0.35 25.94 7.36
N TRP A 174 -0.32 24.78 7.43
CA TRP A 174 -0.50 23.90 6.28
C TRP A 174 -1.29 24.58 5.16
N LEU A 175 -2.40 25.25 5.49
CA LEU A 175 -3.16 26.05 4.52
C LEU A 175 -2.26 27.09 3.83
N GLN A 176 -1.47 27.86 4.60
CA GLN A 176 -0.56 28.85 4.04
C GLN A 176 0.48 28.23 3.09
N GLN A 177 1.05 27.09 3.45
CA GLN A 177 2.01 26.36 2.61
C GLN A 177 1.36 25.91 1.29
N GLU A 178 0.17 25.32 1.34
CA GLU A 178 -0.54 24.83 0.16
C GLU A 178 -1.07 25.98 -0.70
N LEU A 179 -1.49 27.09 -0.09
CA LEU A 179 -1.86 28.32 -0.81
C LEU A 179 -0.71 28.85 -1.67
N ASN A 180 0.49 28.90 -1.10
CA ASN A 180 1.69 29.32 -1.80
C ASN A 180 2.08 28.31 -2.89
N ARG A 181 2.14 27.02 -2.53
CA ARG A 181 2.59 25.95 -3.43
C ARG A 181 1.66 25.75 -4.63
N ILE A 182 0.35 25.78 -4.41
CA ILE A 182 -0.65 25.46 -5.42
C ILE A 182 -1.10 26.72 -6.14
N PHE A 183 -1.29 27.84 -5.46
CA PHE A 183 -1.95 29.02 -6.03
C PHE A 183 -1.05 30.26 -6.15
N ASP A 184 0.24 30.14 -5.82
CA ASP A 184 1.16 31.28 -5.74
C ASP A 184 0.59 32.42 -4.87
N PHE A 185 -0.10 32.03 -3.80
CA PHE A 185 -0.78 32.95 -2.90
C PHE A 185 -0.12 32.96 -1.53
N GLN A 186 0.36 34.12 -1.10
CA GLN A 186 0.99 34.30 0.20
C GLN A 186 0.15 35.22 1.09
N PRO A 187 -0.66 34.66 2.02
CA PRO A 187 -1.31 35.44 3.05
C PRO A 187 -0.31 36.27 3.85
N LYS A 188 -0.66 37.53 4.15
CA LYS A 188 0.17 38.42 4.97
C LYS A 188 0.01 38.11 6.46
N SER A 189 1.06 38.39 7.23
CA SER A 189 1.01 38.36 8.70
C SER A 189 0.23 39.53 9.30
N ILE A 190 0.09 40.64 8.55
CA ILE A 190 -0.68 41.84 8.92
C ILE A 190 -1.45 42.28 7.67
N GLY A 191 -2.77 42.35 7.76
CA GLY A 191 -3.64 42.66 6.64
C GLY A 191 -5.13 42.60 6.99
N SER A 192 -5.97 42.45 5.96
CA SER A 192 -7.40 42.24 6.14
C SER A 192 -7.67 40.85 6.69
N ALA A 193 -8.45 40.74 7.76
CA ALA A 193 -8.79 39.47 8.42
C ALA A 193 -9.79 38.64 7.59
N ASP A 194 -9.41 38.28 6.36
CA ASP A 194 -10.28 37.62 5.39
C ASP A 194 -10.43 36.12 5.67
N ILE A 195 -9.48 35.49 6.35
CA ILE A 195 -9.55 34.08 6.76
C ILE A 195 -9.42 34.01 8.28
N ILE A 196 -10.44 33.53 8.98
CA ILE A 196 -10.49 33.51 10.44
C ILE A 196 -10.74 32.08 10.94
N TYR A 197 -9.84 31.59 11.79
CA TYR A 197 -10.01 30.35 12.54
C TYR A 197 -10.54 30.64 13.94
N ARG A 198 -11.70 30.06 14.31
CA ARG A 198 -12.35 30.28 15.61
C ARG A 198 -12.71 28.94 16.27
N THR A 199 -12.37 28.78 17.55
CA THR A 199 -12.77 27.58 18.29
C THR A 199 -14.29 27.57 18.51
N ASN A 200 -14.90 26.41 18.30
CA ASN A 200 -16.25 26.13 18.77
C ASN A 200 -16.25 24.80 19.56
N PRO A 201 -16.29 24.84 20.90
CA PRO A 201 -16.13 23.65 21.73
C PRO A 201 -17.33 22.70 21.72
N THR A 202 -18.46 23.08 21.09
CA THR A 202 -19.65 22.21 21.01
C THR A 202 -19.56 21.16 19.91
N PHE A 203 -18.54 21.22 19.04
CA PHE A 203 -18.36 20.29 17.94
C PHE A 203 -17.64 19.02 18.38
N ASP A 204 -18.10 17.88 17.87
CA ASP A 204 -17.41 16.60 18.02
C ASP A 204 -16.03 16.62 17.33
N GLU A 205 -15.19 15.64 17.65
CA GLU A 205 -13.87 15.51 17.05
C GLU A 205 -13.95 15.39 15.52
N GLY A 206 -13.19 16.23 14.82
CA GLY A 206 -13.17 16.26 13.35
C GLY A 206 -14.37 16.96 12.70
N ALA A 207 -15.38 17.37 13.47
CA ALA A 207 -16.46 18.19 12.94
C ALA A 207 -15.99 19.64 12.73
N TYR A 208 -16.50 20.29 11.69
CA TYR A 208 -16.21 21.68 11.39
C TYR A 208 -17.38 22.41 10.72
N GLN A 209 -17.33 23.73 10.79
CA GLN A 209 -18.10 24.63 9.92
C GLN A 209 -17.15 25.52 9.11
N LEU A 210 -17.48 25.71 7.84
CA LEU A 210 -16.81 26.66 6.96
C LEU A 210 -17.88 27.60 6.39
N ASN A 211 -17.75 28.89 6.66
CA ASN A 211 -18.66 29.91 6.16
C ASN A 211 -17.88 30.93 5.33
N VAL A 212 -18.24 31.03 4.05
CA VAL A 212 -17.72 32.00 3.09
C VAL A 212 -18.85 32.95 2.73
N ASP A 213 -18.66 34.23 3.00
CA ASP A 213 -19.53 35.29 2.56
C ASP A 213 -18.70 36.40 1.88
N ARG A 214 -19.34 37.47 1.41
CA ARG A 214 -18.63 38.56 0.69
C ARG A 214 -17.63 39.32 1.55
N THR A 215 -17.69 39.16 2.88
CA THR A 215 -16.83 39.86 3.83
C THR A 215 -15.66 39.02 4.31
N GLY A 216 -15.67 37.71 4.07
CA GLY A 216 -14.56 36.83 4.45
C GLY A 216 -14.95 35.37 4.61
N ILE A 217 -14.00 34.62 5.18
CA ILE A 217 -13.99 33.18 5.33
C ILE A 217 -13.78 32.85 6.82
N ARG A 218 -14.69 32.05 7.40
CA ARG A 218 -14.66 31.64 8.80
C ARG A 218 -14.63 30.12 8.91
N LEU A 219 -13.62 29.60 9.61
CA LEU A 219 -13.42 28.19 9.90
C LEU A 219 -13.65 27.97 11.39
N GLU A 220 -14.56 27.06 11.74
CA GLU A 220 -14.92 26.76 13.12
C GLU A 220 -14.79 25.27 13.41
N ALA A 221 -14.07 24.92 14.47
CA ALA A 221 -13.90 23.54 14.94
C ALA A 221 -13.60 23.50 16.45
N SER A 222 -13.76 22.34 17.07
CA SER A 222 -13.40 22.12 18.48
C SER A 222 -11.92 21.83 18.69
N GLY A 223 -11.20 21.38 17.66
CA GLY A 223 -9.79 21.02 17.76
C GLY A 223 -9.08 20.89 16.41
N HIS A 224 -7.80 20.53 16.47
CA HIS A 224 -6.87 20.46 15.34
C HIS A 224 -7.43 19.71 14.12
N GLN A 225 -7.95 18.49 14.32
CA GLN A 225 -8.49 17.68 13.21
C GLN A 225 -9.59 18.40 12.42
N GLY A 226 -10.56 19.03 13.10
CA GLY A 226 -11.64 19.75 12.41
C GLY A 226 -11.12 20.94 11.59
N PHE A 227 -10.11 21.66 12.11
CA PHE A 227 -9.46 22.75 11.36
C PHE A 227 -8.66 22.24 10.15
N MET A 228 -8.00 21.08 10.25
CA MET A 228 -7.35 20.44 9.10
C MET A 228 -8.37 20.15 7.99
N TYR A 229 -9.50 19.54 8.33
CA TYR A 229 -10.54 19.20 7.36
C TYR A 229 -11.22 20.43 6.75
N ALA A 230 -11.47 21.47 7.55
CA ALA A 230 -11.98 22.75 7.07
C ALA A 230 -11.00 23.41 6.07
N SER A 231 -9.70 23.34 6.35
CA SER A 231 -8.64 23.87 5.48
C SER A 231 -8.54 23.07 4.16
N ALA A 232 -8.67 21.75 4.23
CA ALA A 232 -8.71 20.88 3.05
C ALA A 232 -9.89 21.22 2.13
N THR A 233 -11.08 21.45 2.69
CA THR A 233 -12.25 21.91 1.93
C THR A 233 -12.02 23.29 1.33
N LEU A 234 -11.45 24.24 2.09
CA LEU A 234 -11.16 25.57 1.58
C LEU A 234 -10.21 25.54 0.38
N LEU A 235 -9.15 24.71 0.42
CA LEU A 235 -8.21 24.55 -0.70
C LEU A 235 -8.92 24.15 -2.00
N GLN A 236 -9.96 23.32 -1.93
CA GLN A 236 -10.73 22.88 -3.10
C GLN A 236 -11.76 23.91 -3.59
N LEU A 237 -12.13 24.90 -2.75
CA LEU A 237 -13.05 25.98 -3.12
C LEU A 237 -12.36 27.13 -3.85
N ILE A 238 -11.04 27.26 -3.74
CA ILE A 238 -10.30 28.39 -4.32
C ILE A 238 -10.22 28.23 -5.83
N GLN A 239 -10.71 29.25 -6.53
CA GLN A 239 -10.62 29.40 -7.97
C GLN A 239 -9.69 30.57 -8.29
N VAL A 240 -8.82 30.38 -9.30
CA VAL A 240 -7.96 31.46 -9.80
C VAL A 240 -8.49 31.93 -11.14
N GLN A 241 -8.95 33.18 -11.20
CA GLN A 241 -9.48 33.82 -12.41
C GLN A 241 -8.88 35.22 -12.53
N ASP A 242 -8.29 35.55 -13.67
CA ASP A 242 -7.70 36.88 -13.94
C ASP A 242 -6.76 37.38 -12.82
N GLN A 243 -5.91 36.50 -12.27
CA GLN A 243 -5.01 36.76 -11.12
C GLN A 243 -5.70 37.10 -9.79
N LEU A 244 -7.02 36.88 -9.69
CA LEU A 244 -7.78 36.95 -8.45
C LEU A 244 -8.03 35.56 -7.89
N TRP A 245 -7.95 35.44 -6.57
CA TRP A 245 -8.31 34.23 -5.84
C TRP A 245 -9.75 34.38 -5.34
N LEU A 246 -10.67 33.67 -5.98
CA LEU A 246 -12.10 33.73 -5.72
C LEU A 246 -12.53 32.48 -4.94
N VAL A 247 -13.30 32.69 -3.88
CA VAL A 247 -13.90 31.61 -3.08
C VAL A 247 -15.42 31.79 -3.12
N PRO A 248 -16.20 30.83 -3.65
CA PRO A 248 -17.65 30.97 -3.75
C PRO A 248 -18.28 31.11 -2.36
N CYS A 249 -19.28 31.99 -2.23
CA CYS A 249 -20.06 32.12 -1.00
C CYS A 249 -20.75 30.79 -0.71
N VAL A 250 -20.50 30.20 0.46
CA VAL A 250 -21.01 28.88 0.84
C VAL A 250 -21.01 28.73 2.36
N LYS A 251 -21.99 27.99 2.89
CA LYS A 251 -21.99 27.54 4.28
C LYS A 251 -21.94 26.02 4.32
N ILE A 252 -20.92 25.49 4.98
CA ILE A 252 -20.66 24.05 5.11
C ILE A 252 -20.71 23.68 6.59
N SER A 253 -21.39 22.58 6.90
CA SER A 253 -21.36 21.92 8.21
C SER A 253 -21.06 20.45 7.98
N ASP A 254 -19.98 19.95 8.54
CA ASP A 254 -19.42 18.69 8.09
C ASP A 254 -18.69 17.95 9.21
N ALA A 255 -18.66 16.62 9.11
CA ALA A 255 -18.05 15.72 10.08
C ALA A 255 -17.76 14.37 9.40
N PRO A 256 -16.73 13.63 9.85
CA PRO A 256 -16.42 12.34 9.25
C PRO A 256 -17.46 11.27 9.61
N ARG A 257 -17.84 10.44 8.64
CA ARG A 257 -18.63 9.22 8.85
C ARG A 257 -17.92 8.19 9.73
N PHE A 258 -16.64 7.95 9.50
CA PHE A 258 -15.82 7.00 10.25
C PHE A 258 -14.66 7.69 10.96
N LYS A 259 -14.28 7.19 12.14
CA LYS A 259 -13.17 7.75 12.93
C LYS A 259 -11.81 7.41 12.31
N TYR A 260 -11.66 6.21 11.77
CA TYR A 260 -10.45 5.75 11.10
C TYR A 260 -10.62 5.88 9.58
N ARG A 261 -9.71 6.62 8.93
CA ARG A 261 -9.65 6.75 7.47
C ARG A 261 -8.18 6.63 7.08
N GLY A 262 -7.79 5.42 6.70
CA GLY A 262 -6.41 5.04 6.47
C GLY A 262 -6.04 4.89 4.99
N MET A 263 -4.76 5.11 4.72
CA MET A 263 -4.11 4.64 3.50
C MET A 263 -2.79 3.96 3.87
N MET A 264 -2.60 2.74 3.38
CA MET A 264 -1.38 1.98 3.54
C MET A 264 -0.47 2.11 2.31
N LEU A 265 0.83 2.31 2.55
CA LEU A 265 1.85 2.21 1.52
C LEU A 265 2.86 1.11 1.87
N ASP A 266 2.98 0.13 0.98
CA ASP A 266 4.06 -0.85 0.97
C ASP A 266 5.37 -0.19 0.54
N CYS A 267 6.35 -0.14 1.44
CA CYS A 267 7.72 0.29 1.15
C CYS A 267 8.71 -0.88 1.16
N ALA A 268 8.27 -2.07 1.52
CA ALA A 268 9.11 -3.25 1.62
C ALA A 268 9.39 -3.83 0.24
N ARG A 269 8.35 -4.01 -0.60
CA ARG A 269 8.49 -4.57 -1.95
C ARG A 269 9.31 -3.66 -2.84
N HIS A 270 9.02 -2.36 -2.85
CA HIS A 270 9.89 -1.34 -3.46
C HIS A 270 10.05 -0.14 -2.55
N PHE A 271 11.29 0.32 -2.39
CA PHE A 271 11.58 1.47 -1.56
C PHE A 271 11.09 2.78 -2.20
N HIS A 272 10.48 3.65 -1.39
CA HIS A 272 10.02 4.97 -1.80
C HIS A 272 10.70 6.04 -0.95
N GLY A 273 11.49 6.92 -1.57
CA GLY A 273 12.19 7.96 -0.82
C GLY A 273 11.27 8.88 -0.01
N ILE A 274 11.82 9.51 1.03
CA ILE A 274 11.09 10.33 2.01
C ILE A 274 10.19 11.40 1.37
N GLU A 275 10.62 11.99 0.26
CA GLU A 275 9.86 13.04 -0.44
C GLU A 275 8.61 12.47 -1.12
N THR A 276 8.67 11.24 -1.63
CA THR A 276 7.49 10.53 -2.16
C THR A 276 6.50 10.23 -1.03
N VAL A 277 6.99 9.74 0.11
CA VAL A 277 6.16 9.44 1.29
C VAL A 277 5.48 10.71 1.83
N LYS A 278 6.23 11.80 2.02
CA LYS A 278 5.68 13.10 2.45
C LYS A 278 4.68 13.66 1.44
N ARG A 279 4.96 13.54 0.14
CA ARG A 279 4.03 13.99 -0.92
C ARG A 279 2.70 13.24 -0.83
N LEU A 280 2.74 11.92 -0.63
CA LEU A 280 1.55 11.11 -0.43
C LEU A 280 0.80 11.53 0.84
N ILE A 281 1.46 11.64 1.99
CA ILE A 281 0.86 12.07 3.26
C ILE A 281 0.15 13.44 3.12
N ASN A 282 0.75 14.37 2.38
CA ASN A 282 0.11 15.65 2.11
C ASN A 282 -1.18 15.50 1.29
N GLN A 283 -1.19 14.61 0.30
CA GLN A 283 -2.40 14.32 -0.46
C GLN A 283 -3.47 13.61 0.38
N LEU A 284 -3.09 12.72 1.30
CA LEU A 284 -4.02 12.12 2.24
C LEU A 284 -4.78 13.18 3.05
N ALA A 285 -4.09 14.24 3.48
CA ALA A 285 -4.71 15.37 4.17
C ALA A 285 -5.69 16.18 3.29
N HIS A 286 -5.40 16.37 1.99
CA HIS A 286 -6.36 17.00 1.07
C HIS A 286 -7.69 16.27 1.00
N TYR A 287 -7.66 14.95 1.14
CA TYR A 287 -8.84 14.09 1.08
C TYR A 287 -9.34 13.65 2.46
N LYS A 288 -8.89 14.34 3.53
CA LYS A 288 -9.36 14.16 4.90
C LYS A 288 -9.15 12.75 5.47
N PHE A 289 -8.18 11.99 4.95
CA PHE A 289 -7.64 10.83 5.66
C PHE A 289 -6.97 11.31 6.95
N ASN A 290 -6.82 10.41 7.93
CA ASN A 290 -6.17 10.73 9.21
C ASN A 290 -5.16 9.68 9.67
N THR A 291 -4.98 8.61 8.89
CA THR A 291 -3.98 7.59 9.19
C THR A 291 -3.17 7.25 7.95
N PHE A 292 -1.85 7.20 8.14
CA PHE A 292 -0.92 6.61 7.20
C PHE A 292 -0.39 5.31 7.82
N HIS A 293 -0.75 4.18 7.21
CA HIS A 293 -0.27 2.87 7.61
C HIS A 293 1.02 2.58 6.82
N TRP A 294 2.15 2.46 7.53
CA TRP A 294 3.45 2.33 6.90
C TRP A 294 3.94 0.89 6.97
N HIS A 295 3.74 0.17 5.86
CA HIS A 295 4.20 -1.20 5.71
C HIS A 295 5.71 -1.20 5.39
N LEU A 296 6.51 -1.45 6.44
CA LEU A 296 7.95 -1.19 6.48
C LEU A 296 8.82 -2.45 6.34
N THR A 297 8.23 -3.63 6.44
CA THR A 297 8.96 -4.90 6.55
C THR A 297 8.22 -5.98 5.79
N ASP A 298 8.94 -6.72 4.95
CA ASP A 298 8.42 -7.91 4.27
C ASP A 298 9.59 -8.80 3.84
N ASP A 299 9.31 -9.85 3.05
CA ASP A 299 10.30 -10.77 2.53
C ASP A 299 11.38 -10.10 1.68
N GLU A 300 10.99 -9.11 0.86
CA GLU A 300 11.88 -8.47 -0.11
C GLU A 300 12.61 -7.25 0.44
N GLY A 301 12.39 -6.90 1.71
CA GLY A 301 12.99 -5.71 2.27
C GLY A 301 12.61 -5.37 3.70
N TRP A 302 13.62 -4.92 4.45
CA TRP A 302 13.48 -4.28 5.74
C TRP A 302 13.84 -2.80 5.65
N ARG A 303 12.90 -1.91 6.00
CA ARG A 303 13.00 -0.47 5.67
C ARG A 303 13.18 0.45 6.87
N ILE A 304 13.29 -0.07 8.09
CA ILE A 304 13.37 0.73 9.31
C ILE A 304 14.68 0.49 10.05
N GLU A 305 15.42 1.54 10.36
CA GLU A 305 16.62 1.42 11.18
C GLU A 305 16.29 0.98 12.62
N ILE A 306 16.84 -0.17 13.02
CA ILE A 306 16.86 -0.67 14.41
C ILE A 306 18.30 -0.62 14.87
N LYS A 307 18.63 0.31 15.78
CA LYS A 307 20.03 0.61 16.12
C LYS A 307 20.73 -0.55 16.82
N ALA A 308 20.00 -1.31 17.62
CA ALA A 308 20.54 -2.49 18.28
C ALA A 308 20.75 -3.68 17.31
N LEU A 309 20.13 -3.66 16.13
CA LEU A 309 20.20 -4.71 15.11
C LEU A 309 20.50 -4.11 13.72
N PRO A 310 21.67 -3.47 13.53
CA PRO A 310 22.00 -2.74 12.30
C PRO A 310 22.01 -3.63 11.05
N GLN A 311 22.21 -4.94 11.21
CA GLN A 311 22.18 -5.91 10.12
C GLN A 311 20.85 -5.89 9.36
N LEU A 312 19.74 -5.55 10.03
CA LEU A 312 18.43 -5.46 9.40
C LEU A 312 18.41 -4.42 8.27
N THR A 313 19.24 -3.37 8.35
CA THR A 313 19.37 -2.35 7.29
C THR A 313 20.66 -2.46 6.49
N ASP A 314 21.75 -2.97 7.08
CA ASP A 314 22.99 -3.21 6.35
C ASP A 314 22.83 -4.32 5.30
N ILE A 315 22.00 -5.32 5.62
CA ILE A 315 21.69 -6.47 4.75
C ILE A 315 20.24 -6.36 4.26
N GLY A 316 19.26 -6.39 5.18
CA GLY A 316 17.85 -6.55 4.85
C GLY A 316 17.22 -5.43 4.03
N ALA A 317 17.86 -4.25 3.96
CA ALA A 317 17.40 -3.15 3.12
C ALA A 317 17.83 -3.27 1.65
N TRP A 318 18.67 -4.26 1.30
CA TRP A 318 19.29 -4.37 -0.02
C TRP A 318 19.11 -5.76 -0.60
N ARG A 319 18.81 -5.82 -1.90
CA ARG A 319 18.69 -7.06 -2.66
C ARG A 319 19.33 -6.92 -4.03
N GLY A 320 19.79 -8.03 -4.59
CA GLY A 320 20.53 -8.05 -5.83
C GLY A 320 21.21 -9.39 -6.04
N VAL A 321 21.68 -9.62 -7.26
CA VAL A 321 22.37 -10.86 -7.63
C VAL A 321 23.65 -11.14 -6.84
N ASP A 322 24.28 -10.09 -6.29
CA ASP A 322 25.49 -10.16 -5.47
C ASP A 322 25.23 -9.81 -3.98
N GLU A 323 23.96 -9.68 -3.58
CA GLU A 323 23.54 -9.43 -2.19
C GLU A 323 23.07 -10.72 -1.51
N VAL A 324 22.84 -10.68 -0.19
CA VAL A 324 22.31 -11.84 0.56
C VAL A 324 20.86 -12.14 0.18
N LEU A 325 20.06 -11.09 -0.06
CA LEU A 325 18.71 -11.22 -0.59
C LEU A 325 18.74 -11.19 -2.12
N GLU A 326 18.16 -12.20 -2.75
CA GLU A 326 18.02 -12.29 -4.20
C GLU A 326 17.16 -11.13 -4.73
N PRO A 327 17.38 -10.67 -5.97
CA PRO A 327 16.57 -9.61 -6.56
C PRO A 327 15.12 -10.08 -6.72
N GLN A 328 14.16 -9.18 -6.60
CA GLN A 328 12.72 -9.49 -6.66
C GLN A 328 11.98 -8.43 -7.46
N TYR A 329 10.98 -8.87 -8.23
CA TYR A 329 10.02 -8.11 -9.04
C TYR A 329 10.59 -7.25 -10.20
N SER A 330 11.61 -6.44 -9.94
CA SER A 330 12.22 -5.56 -10.94
C SER A 330 13.70 -5.30 -10.65
N LEU A 331 14.39 -4.57 -11.54
CA LEU A 331 15.77 -4.09 -11.32
C LEU A 331 16.83 -5.19 -11.05
N LEU A 332 16.60 -6.40 -11.58
CA LEU A 332 17.42 -7.61 -11.43
C LEU A 332 18.95 -7.42 -11.52
N THR A 333 19.43 -6.56 -12.41
CA THR A 333 20.86 -6.37 -12.69
C THR A 333 21.53 -5.32 -11.81
N GLN A 334 20.81 -4.76 -10.84
CA GLN A 334 21.29 -3.71 -9.95
C GLN A 334 21.15 -4.13 -8.48
N ARG A 335 22.01 -3.59 -7.63
CA ARG A 335 21.74 -3.54 -6.19
C ARG A 335 20.57 -2.59 -5.97
N HIS A 336 19.45 -3.11 -5.50
CA HIS A 336 18.22 -2.35 -5.26
C HIS A 336 17.87 -2.33 -3.78
N GLY A 337 17.45 -1.18 -3.27
CA GLY A 337 17.11 -1.05 -1.87
C GLY A 337 17.03 0.37 -1.37
N GLY A 338 17.10 0.47 -0.05
CA GLY A 338 16.94 1.70 0.72
C GLY A 338 16.18 1.42 2.02
N PHE A 339 16.39 2.28 3.00
CA PHE A 339 15.69 2.26 4.29
C PHE A 339 15.58 3.68 4.83
N TYR A 340 14.74 3.85 5.84
CA TYR A 340 14.57 5.10 6.57
C TYR A 340 15.34 5.02 7.88
N THR A 341 16.23 5.98 8.10
CA THR A 341 16.85 6.20 9.40
C THR A 341 15.79 6.61 10.42
N GLN A 342 16.05 6.40 11.71
CA GLN A 342 15.15 6.87 12.76
C GLN A 342 14.96 8.38 12.72
N GLN A 343 15.95 9.15 12.23
CA GLN A 343 15.83 10.60 12.10
C GLN A 343 14.87 10.98 10.97
N GLU A 344 14.96 10.31 9.81
CA GLU A 344 14.01 10.51 8.69
C GLU A 344 12.60 10.09 9.09
N ILE A 345 12.45 8.99 9.85
CA ILE A 345 11.14 8.57 10.37
C ILE A 345 10.55 9.65 11.30
N LYS A 346 11.35 10.22 12.22
CA LYS A 346 10.89 11.33 13.08
C LYS A 346 10.46 12.55 12.27
N GLU A 347 11.18 12.85 11.19
CA GLU A 347 10.81 13.93 10.28
C GLU A 347 9.48 13.65 9.56
N VAL A 348 9.27 12.42 9.06
CA VAL A 348 8.00 12.01 8.45
C VAL A 348 6.85 12.05 9.45
N ILE A 349 7.06 11.59 10.68
CA ILE A 349 6.06 11.65 11.76
C ILE A 349 5.67 13.11 12.06
N ALA A 350 6.64 14.01 12.22
CA ALA A 350 6.37 15.42 12.47
C ALA A 350 5.60 16.05 11.31
N TYR A 351 6.03 15.78 10.07
CA TYR A 351 5.38 16.24 8.86
C TYR A 351 3.92 15.74 8.74
N ALA A 352 3.67 14.48 9.10
CA ALA A 352 2.34 13.88 9.14
C ALA A 352 1.46 14.50 10.24
N GLN A 353 2.01 14.74 11.42
CA GLN A 353 1.29 15.34 12.54
C GLN A 353 0.82 16.77 12.25
N GLU A 354 1.65 17.58 11.58
CA GLU A 354 1.28 18.90 11.07
C GLU A 354 0.06 18.86 10.13
N ARG A 355 -0.17 17.70 9.51
CA ARG A 355 -1.28 17.42 8.59
C ARG A 355 -2.42 16.63 9.21
N GLY A 356 -2.40 16.45 10.54
CA GLY A 356 -3.43 15.68 11.25
C GLY A 356 -3.42 14.19 10.92
N ILE A 357 -2.32 13.67 10.39
CA ILE A 357 -2.14 12.27 10.03
C ILE A 357 -1.36 11.54 11.13
N THR A 358 -1.93 10.46 11.65
CA THR A 358 -1.23 9.51 12.53
C THR A 358 -0.48 8.49 11.68
N VAL A 359 0.78 8.22 12.02
CA VAL A 359 1.58 7.18 11.35
C VAL A 359 1.57 5.90 12.19
N ILE A 360 1.05 4.81 11.62
CA ILE A 360 1.09 3.47 12.25
C ILE A 360 2.19 2.66 11.55
N PRO A 361 3.25 2.23 12.26
CA PRO A 361 4.25 1.34 11.68
C PRO A 361 3.74 -0.11 11.65
N GLU A 362 4.20 -0.87 10.66
CA GLU A 362 4.03 -2.31 10.60
C GLU A 362 5.38 -3.03 10.69
N ILE A 363 5.42 -4.04 11.57
CA ILE A 363 6.47 -5.05 11.68
C ILE A 363 5.81 -6.40 11.50
N ASP A 364 5.92 -6.99 10.32
CA ASP A 364 5.19 -8.20 9.95
C ASP A 364 5.84 -9.46 10.52
N VAL A 365 5.09 -10.22 11.33
CA VAL A 365 5.52 -11.50 11.92
C VAL A 365 4.34 -12.46 12.12
N PRO A 366 4.55 -13.79 12.10
CA PRO A 366 5.81 -14.50 11.82
C PRO A 366 6.04 -14.79 10.33
N GLY A 367 5.03 -14.59 9.48
CA GLY A 367 5.19 -14.62 8.02
C GLY A 367 6.00 -13.42 7.53
N HIS A 368 6.20 -13.33 6.22
CA HIS A 368 6.79 -12.13 5.59
C HIS A 368 8.11 -11.65 6.21
N CYS A 369 8.93 -12.58 6.70
CA CYS A 369 10.10 -12.29 7.53
C CYS A 369 11.44 -12.60 6.85
N ARG A 370 11.46 -12.89 5.54
CA ARG A 370 12.69 -13.33 4.87
C ARG A 370 13.84 -12.33 5.00
N ALA A 371 13.58 -11.03 4.85
CA ALA A 371 14.60 -10.00 5.00
C ALA A 371 15.22 -9.98 6.41
N ALA A 372 14.40 -10.15 7.45
CA ALA A 372 14.87 -10.23 8.83
C ALA A 372 15.70 -11.50 9.07
N ILE A 373 15.20 -12.67 8.62
CA ILE A 373 15.87 -13.97 8.78
C ILE A 373 17.25 -13.97 8.10
N LYS A 374 17.33 -13.44 6.87
CA LYS A 374 18.60 -13.35 6.13
C LYS A 374 19.59 -12.37 6.75
N SER A 375 19.09 -11.33 7.43
CA SER A 375 19.93 -10.35 8.12
C SER A 375 20.46 -10.88 9.46
N LEU A 376 19.67 -11.68 10.16
CA LEU A 376 19.96 -12.18 11.52
C LEU A 376 19.90 -13.71 11.59
N PRO A 377 20.63 -14.46 10.74
CA PRO A 377 20.53 -15.92 10.71
C PRO A 377 21.01 -16.60 12.01
N HIS A 378 21.84 -15.90 12.79
CA HIS A 378 22.31 -16.38 14.10
C HIS A 378 21.22 -16.36 15.18
N LEU A 379 20.18 -15.54 15.03
CA LEU A 379 19.03 -15.48 15.93
C LEU A 379 17.83 -16.24 15.37
N LEU A 380 17.58 -16.13 14.06
CA LEU A 380 16.28 -16.43 13.47
C LEU A 380 16.25 -17.70 12.60
N ALA A 381 17.39 -18.27 12.23
CA ALA A 381 17.42 -19.48 11.40
C ALA A 381 17.45 -20.76 12.25
N ASP A 382 16.42 -21.61 12.12
CA ASP A 382 16.39 -22.93 12.72
C ASP A 382 17.05 -23.96 11.79
N LYS A 383 18.35 -24.23 12.00
CA LYS A 383 19.13 -25.14 11.14
C LYS A 383 18.69 -26.60 11.23
N GLU A 384 17.96 -26.98 12.27
CA GLU A 384 17.46 -28.35 12.48
C GLU A 384 16.06 -28.54 11.91
N ASP A 385 15.36 -27.47 11.52
CA ASP A 385 14.05 -27.55 10.92
C ASP A 385 14.13 -28.17 9.51
N GLN A 386 13.37 -29.24 9.29
CA GLN A 386 13.22 -29.92 7.99
C GLN A 386 11.79 -29.77 7.44
N SER A 387 11.08 -28.71 7.85
CA SER A 387 9.73 -28.42 7.37
C SER A 387 9.78 -28.01 5.90
N HIS A 388 8.94 -28.64 5.08
CA HIS A 388 8.77 -28.27 3.68
C HIS A 388 7.46 -27.49 3.54
N TYR A 389 7.58 -26.19 3.36
CA TYR A 389 6.45 -25.30 3.15
C TYR A 389 6.73 -24.37 1.96
N ARG A 390 5.69 -23.69 1.50
CA ARG A 390 5.82 -22.64 0.48
C ARG A 390 4.79 -21.54 0.74
N SER A 391 5.24 -20.29 0.87
CA SER A 391 4.35 -19.14 1.02
C SER A 391 3.59 -18.82 -0.26
N ILE A 392 2.60 -17.93 -0.13
CA ILE A 392 1.84 -17.40 -1.25
C ILE A 392 2.76 -16.73 -2.28
N GLN A 393 3.83 -16.09 -1.81
CA GLN A 393 4.87 -15.41 -2.59
C GLN A 393 5.96 -16.37 -3.09
N TYR A 394 5.87 -17.66 -2.78
CA TYR A 394 6.77 -18.72 -3.24
C TYR A 394 8.16 -18.75 -2.57
N TYR A 395 8.24 -18.34 -1.31
CA TYR A 395 9.39 -18.60 -0.45
C TYR A 395 9.20 -19.87 0.38
N ASN A 396 10.31 -20.46 0.84
CA ASN A 396 10.33 -21.67 1.68
C ASN A 396 11.25 -21.52 2.91
N ASP A 397 11.70 -20.29 3.18
CA ASP A 397 12.68 -19.93 4.21
C ASP A 397 12.36 -18.57 4.87
N ASN A 398 11.09 -18.16 4.83
CA ASN A 398 10.63 -16.82 5.19
C ASN A 398 9.79 -16.68 6.48
N VAL A 399 9.72 -17.70 7.32
CA VAL A 399 8.82 -17.70 8.50
C VAL A 399 9.65 -17.79 9.78
N LEU A 400 9.39 -16.89 10.75
CA LEU A 400 10.05 -16.94 12.05
C LEU A 400 9.66 -18.22 12.80
N SER A 401 10.66 -18.85 13.43
CA SER A 401 10.39 -19.99 14.31
C SER A 401 9.99 -19.52 15.71
N PRO A 402 8.82 -19.91 16.24
CA PRO A 402 8.38 -19.54 17.58
C PRO A 402 9.10 -20.32 18.69
N ALA A 403 9.98 -21.27 18.35
CA ALA A 403 10.71 -22.08 19.34
C ALA A 403 12.19 -21.69 19.49
N LEU A 404 12.62 -20.59 18.86
CA LEU A 404 13.96 -20.05 19.02
C LEU A 404 13.94 -18.90 20.03
N GLU A 405 14.84 -18.95 21.02
CA GLU A 405 15.05 -17.82 21.95
C GLU A 405 15.40 -16.53 21.20
N GLY A 406 16.19 -16.63 20.12
CA GLY A 406 16.55 -15.49 19.28
C GLY A 406 15.37 -14.80 18.60
N THR A 407 14.25 -15.49 18.35
CA THR A 407 13.02 -14.87 17.84
C THR A 407 12.44 -13.89 18.87
N TYR A 408 12.45 -14.26 20.15
CA TYR A 408 11.94 -13.41 21.22
C TYR A 408 12.88 -12.24 21.51
N GLU A 409 14.20 -12.47 21.45
CA GLU A 409 15.21 -11.39 21.54
C GLU A 409 15.01 -10.35 20.43
N PHE A 410 14.85 -10.82 19.19
CA PHE A 410 14.53 -9.96 18.04
C PHE A 410 13.26 -9.15 18.27
N LEU A 411 12.15 -9.79 18.65
CA LEU A 411 10.87 -9.11 18.91
C LEU A 411 10.99 -8.09 20.03
N ASP A 412 11.67 -8.44 21.12
CA ASP A 412 11.84 -7.55 22.27
C ASP A 412 12.58 -6.26 21.88
N ILE A 413 13.66 -6.38 21.11
CA ILE A 413 14.48 -5.26 20.65
C ILE A 413 13.71 -4.40 19.64
N VAL A 414 13.17 -5.02 18.59
CA VAL A 414 12.48 -4.29 17.52
C VAL A 414 11.25 -3.58 18.06
N LEU A 415 10.39 -4.27 18.82
CA LEU A 415 9.17 -3.66 19.32
C LEU A 415 9.47 -2.55 20.33
N GLN A 416 10.56 -2.64 21.10
CA GLN A 416 11.02 -1.55 21.97
C GLN A 416 11.37 -0.30 21.16
N GLU A 417 12.30 -0.40 20.20
CA GLU A 417 12.75 0.76 19.42
C GLU A 417 11.62 1.37 18.58
N VAL A 418 10.78 0.53 17.96
CA VAL A 418 9.61 0.99 17.18
C VAL A 418 8.60 1.69 18.10
N SER A 419 8.35 1.17 19.30
CA SER A 419 7.42 1.79 20.25
C SER A 419 7.89 3.16 20.75
N GLU A 420 9.19 3.32 20.94
CA GLU A 420 9.80 4.60 21.31
C GLU A 420 9.79 5.61 20.15
N LEU A 421 9.96 5.12 18.92
CA LEU A 421 10.06 5.94 17.73
C LEU A 421 8.71 6.50 17.28
N PHE A 422 7.66 5.69 17.32
CA PHE A 422 6.34 6.07 16.81
C PHE A 422 5.40 6.50 17.96
N PRO A 423 4.87 7.74 17.94
CA PRO A 423 3.97 8.22 19.00
C PRO A 423 2.57 7.60 18.92
N SER A 424 2.22 6.98 17.79
CA SER A 424 0.96 6.25 17.62
C SER A 424 0.75 5.27 18.79
N PRO A 425 -0.49 5.14 19.31
CA PRO A 425 -0.81 4.12 20.29
C PRO A 425 -0.90 2.72 19.65
N PHE A 426 -0.77 2.60 18.33
CA PHE A 426 -0.88 1.36 17.59
C PHE A 426 0.44 0.96 16.93
N ILE A 427 0.72 -0.34 16.92
CA ILE A 427 1.74 -0.98 16.09
C ILE A 427 1.08 -2.16 15.38
N HIS A 428 1.22 -2.22 14.05
CA HIS A 428 0.75 -3.33 13.24
C HIS A 428 1.78 -4.46 13.28
N ILE A 429 1.32 -5.68 13.54
CA ILE A 429 2.17 -6.87 13.71
C ILE A 429 2.11 -7.82 12.50
N GLY A 430 1.39 -7.41 11.46
CA GLY A 430 1.12 -8.22 10.28
C GLY A 430 0.27 -9.45 10.61
N ALA A 431 0.89 -10.62 10.51
CA ALA A 431 0.37 -11.96 10.82
C ALA A 431 -0.48 -12.63 9.74
N ASP A 432 -0.43 -12.12 8.52
CA ASP A 432 -1.04 -12.69 7.34
C ASP A 432 -0.23 -13.87 6.76
N GLU A 433 -0.92 -14.67 5.95
CA GLU A 433 -0.35 -15.64 5.00
C GLU A 433 0.72 -16.61 5.52
N VAL A 434 0.71 -16.93 6.83
CA VAL A 434 1.56 -17.99 7.40
C VAL A 434 1.24 -19.33 6.70
N PRO A 435 2.21 -19.94 5.98
CA PRO A 435 1.94 -21.09 5.14
C PRO A 435 1.54 -22.33 5.94
N ASP A 436 0.65 -23.15 5.37
CA ASP A 436 0.46 -24.51 5.88
C ASP A 436 1.77 -25.32 5.80
N GLY A 437 2.02 -26.15 6.81
CA GLY A 437 3.20 -27.03 6.86
C GLY A 437 4.45 -26.41 7.50
N VAL A 438 4.41 -25.16 7.94
CA VAL A 438 5.50 -24.55 8.72
C VAL A 438 5.67 -25.26 10.07
N TRP A 439 6.92 -25.33 10.55
CA TRP A 439 7.31 -25.83 11.88
C TRP A 439 7.04 -27.31 12.18
N ILE A 440 6.31 -28.04 11.33
CA ILE A 440 5.87 -29.41 11.59
C ILE A 440 7.03 -30.39 11.82
N ASN A 441 8.18 -30.14 11.21
CA ASN A 441 9.40 -30.93 11.31
C ASN A 441 10.54 -30.17 12.01
N SER A 442 10.25 -29.10 12.77
CA SER A 442 11.24 -28.48 13.67
C SER A 442 11.24 -29.23 14.99
N PRO A 443 12.37 -29.85 15.40
CA PRO A 443 12.46 -30.52 16.71
C PRO A 443 12.14 -29.58 17.88
N LYS A 444 12.55 -28.32 17.78
CA LYS A 444 12.29 -27.31 18.81
C LYS A 444 10.81 -26.93 18.88
N CYS A 445 10.14 -26.74 17.73
CA CYS A 445 8.70 -26.48 17.73
C CYS A 445 7.90 -27.68 18.23
N GLN A 446 8.30 -28.91 17.90
CA GLN A 446 7.67 -30.12 18.44
C GLN A 446 7.79 -30.19 19.96
N GLN A 447 8.95 -29.84 20.52
CA GLN A 447 9.13 -29.73 21.97
C GLN A 447 8.24 -28.63 22.57
N LEU A 448 8.22 -27.43 21.98
CA LEU A 448 7.38 -26.34 22.46
C LEU A 448 5.88 -26.68 22.42
N MET A 449 5.43 -27.40 21.38
CA MET A 449 4.07 -27.93 21.29
C MET A 449 3.78 -28.92 22.41
N ALA A 450 4.70 -29.85 22.70
CA ALA A 450 4.54 -30.82 23.78
C ALA A 450 4.47 -30.13 25.16
N ASP A 451 5.34 -29.15 25.41
CA ASP A 451 5.41 -28.41 26.68
C ASP A 451 4.14 -27.59 26.95
N ASN A 452 3.47 -27.11 25.90
CA ASN A 452 2.26 -26.29 26.00
C ASN A 452 0.96 -27.07 25.73
N GLY A 453 1.05 -28.36 25.39
CA GLY A 453 -0.10 -29.20 25.02
C GLY A 453 -0.81 -28.73 23.76
N TYR A 454 -0.09 -28.11 22.81
CA TYR A 454 -0.65 -27.73 21.51
C TYR A 454 -0.78 -28.94 20.58
N THR A 455 -1.84 -28.94 19.78
CA THR A 455 -2.19 -30.02 18.85
C THR A 455 -1.96 -29.65 17.39
N GLU A 456 -1.97 -28.36 17.06
CA GLU A 456 -1.78 -27.86 15.69
C GLU A 456 -0.69 -26.79 15.62
N ALA A 457 0.09 -26.79 14.54
CA ALA A 457 1.18 -25.82 14.33
C ALA A 457 0.68 -24.36 14.34
N LYS A 458 -0.55 -24.11 13.89
CA LYS A 458 -1.19 -22.78 13.93
C LYS A 458 -1.30 -22.22 15.35
N GLU A 459 -1.33 -23.07 16.37
CA GLU A 459 -1.34 -22.59 17.76
C GLU A 459 -0.02 -21.95 18.18
N LEU A 460 1.09 -22.30 17.51
CA LEU A 460 2.39 -21.68 17.71
C LEU A 460 2.45 -20.26 17.13
N GLN A 461 1.81 -19.99 15.99
CA GLN A 461 1.65 -18.62 15.48
C GLN A 461 1.01 -17.75 16.55
N GLY A 462 -0.10 -18.23 17.11
CA GLY A 462 -0.78 -17.54 18.19
C GLY A 462 0.03 -17.40 19.48
N HIS A 463 0.92 -18.35 19.77
CA HIS A 463 1.85 -18.24 20.90
C HIS A 463 2.78 -17.04 20.73
N LEU A 464 3.37 -16.88 19.54
CA LEU A 464 4.24 -15.76 19.24
C LEU A 464 3.47 -14.43 19.24
N LEU A 465 2.29 -14.38 18.63
CA LEU A 465 1.47 -13.16 18.59
C LEU A 465 1.00 -12.72 19.99
N ARG A 466 0.70 -13.65 20.91
CA ARG A 466 0.43 -13.28 22.32
C ARG A 466 1.63 -12.64 22.99
N TYR A 467 2.81 -13.16 22.74
CA TYR A 467 4.03 -12.59 23.28
C TYR A 467 4.23 -11.16 22.77
N ALA A 468 4.10 -10.94 21.46
CA ALA A 468 4.14 -9.61 20.85
C ALA A 468 3.07 -8.66 21.43
N GLU A 469 1.82 -9.13 21.57
CA GLU A 469 0.73 -8.36 22.17
C GLU A 469 1.05 -7.92 23.61
N GLN A 470 1.57 -8.85 24.43
CA GLN A 470 1.93 -8.58 25.81
C GLN A 470 3.09 -7.59 25.89
N LYS A 471 4.12 -7.76 25.06
CA LYS A 471 5.24 -6.82 24.97
C LYS A 471 4.76 -5.43 24.60
N LEU A 472 3.98 -5.29 23.53
CA LEU A 472 3.39 -4.02 23.10
C LEU A 472 2.56 -3.38 24.21
N ARG A 473 1.77 -4.16 24.94
CA ARG A 473 1.00 -3.65 26.09
C ARG A 473 1.91 -3.06 27.17
N THR A 474 3.04 -3.70 27.50
CA THR A 474 4.02 -3.13 28.45
C THR A 474 4.68 -1.85 27.96
N LEU A 475 4.72 -1.64 26.64
CA LEU A 475 5.24 -0.44 25.98
C LEU A 475 4.16 0.64 25.76
N GLY A 476 2.95 0.43 26.30
CA GLY A 476 1.82 1.35 26.17
C GLY A 476 1.21 1.37 24.76
N LYS A 477 1.42 0.31 23.98
CA LYS A 477 0.88 0.15 22.62
C LYS A 477 -0.23 -0.89 22.58
N ARG A 478 -1.21 -0.64 21.72
CA ARG A 478 -2.28 -1.57 21.36
C ARG A 478 -1.89 -2.26 20.05
N MET A 479 -1.83 -3.58 20.07
CA MET A 479 -1.52 -4.37 18.88
C MET A 479 -2.65 -4.26 17.86
N VAL A 480 -2.28 -4.17 16.60
CA VAL A 480 -3.19 -4.34 15.47
C VAL A 480 -2.60 -5.37 14.50
N GLY A 481 -3.43 -6.08 13.75
CA GLY A 481 -2.94 -7.12 12.83
C GLY A 481 -3.95 -7.43 11.73
N TRP A 482 -3.49 -8.14 10.70
CA TRP A 482 -4.33 -8.65 9.63
C TRP A 482 -5.35 -9.66 10.15
N GLU A 483 -6.31 -10.02 9.31
CA GLU A 483 -7.46 -10.85 9.66
C GLU A 483 -7.03 -12.14 10.38
N GLU A 484 -5.97 -12.77 9.90
CA GLU A 484 -5.49 -14.05 10.39
C GLU A 484 -5.00 -14.03 11.83
N ALA A 485 -4.65 -12.86 12.38
CA ALA A 485 -4.27 -12.70 13.78
C ALA A 485 -5.37 -13.18 14.74
N HIS A 486 -6.66 -13.13 14.33
CA HIS A 486 -7.75 -13.60 15.17
C HIS A 486 -7.87 -15.14 15.21
N HIS A 487 -7.25 -15.85 14.27
CA HIS A 487 -7.42 -17.29 14.15
C HIS A 487 -6.88 -18.03 15.39
N GLY A 488 -7.58 -19.10 15.79
CA GLY A 488 -7.20 -19.94 16.93
C GLY A 488 -7.53 -19.36 18.32
N ASN A 489 -8.26 -18.23 18.42
CA ASN A 489 -8.55 -17.54 19.70
C ASN A 489 -7.28 -17.16 20.46
N LYS A 490 -6.23 -16.79 19.73
CA LYS A 490 -4.89 -16.70 20.31
C LYS A 490 -4.54 -15.30 20.79
N VAL A 491 -5.01 -14.23 20.15
CA VAL A 491 -4.82 -12.84 20.61
C VAL A 491 -5.99 -12.35 21.46
N SER A 492 -5.78 -11.36 22.33
CA SER A 492 -6.86 -10.80 23.15
C SER A 492 -7.81 -9.93 22.34
N LYS A 493 -9.02 -9.67 22.88
CA LYS A 493 -10.02 -8.78 22.25
C LYS A 493 -9.59 -7.32 22.18
N ASP A 494 -8.48 -6.97 22.83
CA ASP A 494 -7.86 -5.66 22.67
C ASP A 494 -7.19 -5.53 21.30
N THR A 495 -6.77 -6.60 20.63
CA THR A 495 -6.20 -6.48 19.28
C THR A 495 -7.22 -5.91 18.29
N VAL A 496 -6.82 -4.94 17.46
CA VAL A 496 -7.66 -4.44 16.36
C VAL A 496 -7.37 -5.27 15.10
N ILE A 497 -8.43 -5.71 14.42
CA ILE A 497 -8.30 -6.58 13.24
C ILE A 497 -8.49 -5.77 11.96
N TYR A 498 -7.54 -5.87 11.03
CA TYR A 498 -7.64 -5.35 9.67
C TYR A 498 -8.19 -6.46 8.77
N SER A 499 -9.45 -6.35 8.38
CA SER A 499 -10.10 -7.39 7.57
C SER A 499 -9.96 -7.08 6.08
N TRP A 500 -9.22 -7.94 5.40
CA TRP A 500 -8.87 -7.78 3.99
C TRP A 500 -9.51 -8.82 3.05
N LEU A 501 -9.79 -10.02 3.56
CA LEU A 501 -10.38 -11.10 2.76
C LEU A 501 -11.81 -10.77 2.32
N SER A 502 -12.65 -10.27 3.23
CA SER A 502 -14.01 -9.84 2.89
C SER A 502 -14.67 -9.07 4.03
N GLU A 503 -15.70 -8.29 3.72
CA GLU A 503 -16.52 -7.65 4.75
C GLU A 503 -17.24 -8.67 5.65
N ALA A 504 -17.60 -9.84 5.13
CA ALA A 504 -18.23 -10.90 5.92
C ALA A 504 -17.31 -11.39 7.06
N ALA A 505 -16.02 -11.53 6.77
CA ALA A 505 -15.03 -11.90 7.78
C ALA A 505 -14.81 -10.77 8.80
N ALA A 506 -14.84 -9.51 8.36
CA ALA A 506 -14.84 -8.34 9.24
C ALA A 506 -15.99 -8.37 10.26
N LEU A 507 -17.21 -8.64 9.78
CA LEU A 507 -18.40 -8.73 10.64
C LEU A 507 -18.31 -9.91 11.61
N ASN A 508 -17.69 -11.02 11.21
CA ASN A 508 -17.46 -12.16 12.11
C ASN A 508 -16.49 -11.79 13.22
N CYS A 509 -15.40 -11.06 12.93
CA CYS A 509 -14.47 -10.55 13.94
C CYS A 509 -15.18 -9.60 14.92
N ALA A 510 -15.96 -8.65 14.38
CA ALA A 510 -16.70 -7.69 15.19
C ALA A 510 -17.72 -8.37 16.11
N LYS A 511 -18.43 -9.41 15.64
CA LYS A 511 -19.37 -10.22 16.45
C LYS A 511 -18.66 -10.95 17.59
N GLN A 512 -17.40 -11.32 17.39
CA GLN A 512 -16.54 -11.92 18.41
C GLN A 512 -15.95 -10.90 19.39
N GLY A 513 -16.26 -9.60 19.25
CA GLY A 513 -15.90 -8.54 20.19
C GLY A 513 -14.65 -7.75 19.86
N PHE A 514 -14.02 -8.01 18.71
CA PHE A 514 -12.87 -7.21 18.24
C PHE A 514 -13.32 -5.86 17.67
N ASP A 515 -12.47 -4.85 17.79
CA ASP A 515 -12.58 -3.65 16.95
C ASP A 515 -11.95 -3.96 15.59
N VAL A 516 -12.52 -3.43 14.51
CA VAL A 516 -12.21 -3.83 13.13
C VAL A 516 -12.02 -2.61 12.23
N ILE A 517 -11.03 -2.69 11.35
CA ILE A 517 -10.82 -1.79 10.22
C ILE A 517 -11.12 -2.56 8.93
N LEU A 518 -11.95 -1.97 8.07
CA LEU A 518 -12.36 -2.58 6.81
C LEU A 518 -11.35 -2.24 5.71
N GLN A 519 -10.71 -3.25 5.12
CA GLN A 519 -9.80 -3.11 3.99
C GLN A 519 -10.04 -4.21 2.94
N PRO A 520 -11.29 -4.49 2.51
CA PRO A 520 -11.56 -5.60 1.59
C PRO A 520 -10.82 -5.42 0.26
N GLY A 521 -10.03 -6.42 -0.13
CA GLY A 521 -9.20 -6.40 -1.34
C GLY A 521 -10.00 -6.14 -2.62
N GLN A 522 -11.26 -6.57 -2.65
CA GLN A 522 -12.14 -6.46 -3.81
C GLN A 522 -12.50 -5.00 -4.16
N TYR A 523 -12.27 -4.04 -3.26
CA TYR A 523 -12.67 -2.64 -3.41
C TYR A 523 -11.58 -1.63 -3.07
N THR A 524 -10.69 -1.97 -2.13
CA THR A 524 -9.82 -0.99 -1.46
C THR A 524 -8.34 -1.11 -1.81
N TYR A 525 -7.96 -2.12 -2.60
CA TYR A 525 -6.59 -2.34 -3.04
C TYR A 525 -6.32 -1.56 -4.32
N LEU A 526 -5.35 -0.65 -4.25
CA LEU A 526 -5.00 0.30 -5.29
C LEU A 526 -3.95 -0.27 -6.25
N ASP A 527 -3.31 -1.39 -5.93
CA ASP A 527 -2.43 -2.17 -6.81
C ASP A 527 -3.20 -2.95 -7.88
N ILE A 528 -4.51 -3.13 -7.69
CA ILE A 528 -5.39 -3.82 -8.63
C ILE A 528 -5.60 -3.00 -9.91
N ALA A 529 -5.66 -3.67 -11.05
CA ALA A 529 -5.95 -3.08 -12.36
C ALA A 529 -7.25 -2.24 -12.35
N GLN A 530 -7.21 -1.12 -13.07
CA GLN A 530 -8.29 -0.10 -13.09
C GLN A 530 -9.29 -0.26 -14.22
N ASP A 531 -9.01 -1.12 -15.19
CA ASP A 531 -9.89 -1.49 -16.28
C ASP A 531 -9.52 -2.90 -16.76
N TYR A 532 -10.36 -3.49 -17.60
CA TYR A 532 -10.21 -4.83 -18.14
C TYR A 532 -9.29 -4.89 -19.37
N ALA A 533 -8.81 -3.74 -19.86
CA ALA A 533 -7.85 -3.69 -20.95
C ALA A 533 -6.52 -4.37 -20.54
N PRO A 534 -5.95 -5.27 -21.36
CA PRO A 534 -4.71 -5.97 -21.01
C PRO A 534 -3.50 -5.04 -20.84
N GLU A 535 -3.59 -3.81 -21.36
CA GLU A 535 -2.61 -2.74 -21.20
C GLU A 535 -2.60 -2.10 -19.81
N GLU A 536 -3.66 -2.27 -19.01
CA GLU A 536 -3.71 -1.68 -17.67
C GLU A 536 -2.64 -2.30 -16.78
N PRO A 537 -1.84 -1.46 -16.08
CA PRO A 537 -0.95 -1.95 -15.06
C PRO A 537 -1.73 -2.37 -13.81
N GLY A 538 -1.16 -3.32 -13.08
CA GLY A 538 -1.68 -3.80 -11.81
C GLY A 538 -1.80 -5.32 -11.79
N VAL A 539 -2.38 -5.81 -10.71
CA VAL A 539 -2.73 -7.22 -10.49
C VAL A 539 -4.27 -7.38 -10.48
N ASP A 540 -4.76 -8.61 -10.47
CA ASP A 540 -6.20 -8.89 -10.57
C ASP A 540 -6.67 -10.05 -9.67
N TRP A 541 -5.89 -10.44 -8.66
CA TRP A 541 -6.20 -11.59 -7.82
C TRP A 541 -7.53 -11.43 -7.05
N ALA A 542 -7.94 -10.19 -6.72
CA ALA A 542 -9.25 -9.87 -6.13
C ALA A 542 -10.29 -9.39 -7.16
N GLY A 543 -10.03 -9.65 -8.45
CA GLY A 543 -10.73 -9.11 -9.61
C GLY A 543 -10.25 -7.71 -10.01
N VAL A 544 -10.82 -7.16 -11.08
CA VAL A 544 -10.54 -5.78 -11.52
C VAL A 544 -11.32 -4.79 -10.67
N THR A 545 -10.72 -3.64 -10.36
CA THR A 545 -11.35 -2.57 -9.56
C THR A 545 -11.36 -1.25 -10.32
N PRO A 546 -12.31 -1.07 -11.26
CA PRO A 546 -12.56 0.22 -11.90
C PRO A 546 -13.01 1.27 -10.89
N LEU A 547 -12.90 2.55 -11.30
CA LEU A 547 -13.27 3.69 -10.45
C LEU A 547 -14.71 3.57 -9.91
N GLU A 548 -15.66 3.16 -10.75
CA GLU A 548 -17.05 2.99 -10.33
C GLU A 548 -17.19 1.91 -9.26
N LYS A 549 -16.46 0.79 -9.36
CA LYS A 549 -16.50 -0.27 -8.33
C LYS A 549 -15.94 0.22 -7.01
N ALA A 550 -14.82 0.95 -7.03
CA ALA A 550 -14.26 1.58 -5.83
C ALA A 550 -15.24 2.60 -5.21
N TYR A 551 -15.90 3.41 -6.04
CA TYR A 551 -16.89 4.38 -5.56
C TYR A 551 -18.16 3.73 -5.03
N ARG A 552 -18.64 2.65 -5.65
CA ARG A 552 -19.85 1.95 -5.20
C ARG A 552 -19.64 1.10 -3.97
N TYR A 553 -18.41 0.98 -3.46
CA TYR A 553 -18.17 0.34 -2.18
C TYR A 553 -18.90 1.10 -1.07
N GLU A 554 -19.90 0.45 -0.49
CA GLU A 554 -20.67 0.96 0.64
C GLU A 554 -20.39 0.07 1.85
N PRO A 555 -19.48 0.50 2.75
CA PRO A 555 -19.14 -0.28 3.92
C PRO A 555 -20.37 -0.49 4.79
N LEU A 556 -20.63 -1.73 5.19
CA LEU A 556 -21.74 -2.13 6.04
C LEU A 556 -23.11 -1.96 5.35
N ALA A 557 -23.18 -2.17 4.03
CA ALA A 557 -24.40 -1.99 3.25
C ALA A 557 -25.59 -2.81 3.78
N GLU A 558 -25.33 -4.04 4.22
CA GLU A 558 -26.32 -4.99 4.71
C GLU A 558 -26.54 -4.95 6.23
N VAL A 559 -25.80 -4.09 6.95
CA VAL A 559 -25.93 -3.95 8.41
C VAL A 559 -26.87 -2.78 8.71
N PRO A 560 -27.91 -2.93 9.55
CA PRO A 560 -28.78 -1.80 9.92
C PRO A 560 -28.01 -0.65 10.59
N GLU A 561 -28.42 0.61 10.36
CA GLU A 561 -27.73 1.80 10.91
C GLU A 561 -27.67 1.82 12.44
N ASN A 562 -28.69 1.26 13.11
CA ASN A 562 -28.80 1.18 14.56
C ASN A 562 -28.15 -0.07 15.17
N ASP A 563 -27.52 -0.93 14.36
CA ASP A 563 -26.89 -2.15 14.86
C ASP A 563 -25.66 -1.82 15.74
N PRO A 564 -25.58 -2.30 16.99
CA PRO A 564 -24.44 -2.05 17.87
C PRO A 564 -23.12 -2.57 17.31
N LEU A 565 -23.13 -3.52 16.38
CA LEU A 565 -21.94 -4.04 15.69
C LEU A 565 -21.17 -2.92 14.98
N ARG A 566 -21.86 -1.89 14.49
CA ARG A 566 -21.23 -0.72 13.85
C ARG A 566 -20.27 0.02 14.77
N LYS A 567 -20.44 -0.06 16.10
CA LYS A 567 -19.53 0.56 17.08
C LYS A 567 -18.16 -0.12 17.14
N ARG A 568 -18.05 -1.36 16.67
CA ARG A 568 -16.79 -2.10 16.54
C ARG A 568 -16.03 -1.75 15.27
N ILE A 569 -16.69 -1.11 14.31
CA ILE A 569 -16.06 -0.72 13.05
C ILE A 569 -15.43 0.65 13.24
N LEU A 570 -14.10 0.69 13.36
CA LEU A 570 -13.37 1.94 13.55
C LEU A 570 -13.41 2.80 12.28
N GLY A 571 -13.38 2.15 11.12
CA GLY A 571 -13.48 2.79 9.82
C GLY A 571 -12.92 1.94 8.68
N ILE A 572 -12.39 2.61 7.67
CA ILE A 572 -11.92 1.98 6.43
C ILE A 572 -10.46 2.33 6.13
N GLN A 573 -9.79 1.44 5.41
CA GLN A 573 -8.46 1.66 4.85
C GLN A 573 -8.44 1.30 3.36
N CYS A 574 -7.60 2.00 2.60
CA CYS A 574 -7.14 1.56 1.29
C CYS A 574 -5.66 1.23 1.33
N ALA A 575 -5.18 0.38 0.44
CA ALA A 575 -3.79 -0.08 0.45
C ALA A 575 -3.18 0.00 -0.94
N LEU A 576 -1.90 0.33 -1.01
CA LEU A 576 -1.09 0.19 -2.20
C LEU A 576 0.06 -0.77 -1.92
N TRP A 577 -0.11 -2.03 -2.32
CA TRP A 577 0.97 -3.01 -2.41
C TRP A 577 1.86 -2.70 -3.61
N CYS A 578 3.16 -2.92 -3.47
CA CYS A 578 4.14 -2.33 -4.38
C CYS A 578 5.00 -3.35 -5.12
N GLU A 579 4.54 -4.59 -5.33
CA GLU A 579 5.23 -5.58 -6.17
C GLU A 579 5.56 -5.02 -7.56
N LEU A 580 4.64 -4.27 -8.18
CA LEU A 580 4.78 -3.72 -9.55
C LEU A 580 4.93 -2.20 -9.61
N ILE A 581 5.21 -1.57 -8.46
CA ILE A 581 5.17 -0.11 -8.31
C ILE A 581 6.50 0.37 -7.73
N ASN A 582 7.42 0.75 -8.59
CA ASN A 582 8.79 1.13 -8.21
C ASN A 582 9.14 2.61 -8.49
N ASN A 583 8.18 3.41 -8.94
CA ASN A 583 8.40 4.82 -9.27
C ASN A 583 7.18 5.69 -8.98
N PRO A 584 7.37 7.01 -8.73
CA PRO A 584 6.28 7.92 -8.38
C PRO A 584 5.16 8.00 -9.42
N GLN A 585 5.48 7.94 -10.72
CA GLN A 585 4.49 8.06 -11.79
C GLN A 585 3.52 6.87 -11.79
N ARG A 586 4.05 5.64 -11.64
CA ARG A 586 3.22 4.44 -11.51
C ARG A 586 2.41 4.48 -10.22
N MET A 587 3.00 4.90 -9.10
CA MET A 587 2.29 5.05 -7.83
C MET A 587 1.09 5.99 -7.97
N GLU A 588 1.30 7.19 -8.51
CA GLU A 588 0.23 8.17 -8.74
C GLU A 588 -0.86 7.65 -9.68
N TYR A 589 -0.48 6.92 -10.75
CA TYR A 589 -1.44 6.32 -11.66
C TYR A 589 -2.35 5.30 -10.95
N MET A 590 -1.78 4.46 -10.08
CA MET A 590 -2.51 3.41 -9.36
C MET A 590 -3.39 3.96 -8.22
N ILE A 591 -2.91 5.02 -7.54
CA ILE A 591 -3.62 5.69 -6.45
C ILE A 591 -4.79 6.54 -6.98
N TYR A 592 -4.57 7.35 -8.02
CA TYR A 592 -5.54 8.35 -8.46
C TYR A 592 -6.24 7.93 -9.77
N PRO A 593 -7.58 8.05 -9.84
CA PRO A 593 -8.44 8.79 -8.93
C PRO A 593 -9.13 7.97 -7.82
N ARG A 594 -8.93 6.64 -7.75
CA ARG A 594 -9.67 5.77 -6.81
C ARG A 594 -9.51 6.15 -5.34
N LEU A 595 -8.37 6.70 -4.93
CA LEU A 595 -8.18 7.25 -3.58
C LEU A 595 -9.27 8.26 -3.20
N THR A 596 -9.71 9.09 -4.14
CA THR A 596 -10.74 10.11 -3.90
C THR A 596 -12.13 9.51 -3.68
N ALA A 597 -12.44 8.39 -4.34
CA ALA A 597 -13.66 7.63 -4.11
C ALA A 597 -13.65 6.95 -2.73
N LEU A 598 -12.50 6.40 -2.32
CA LEU A 598 -12.33 5.77 -1.02
C LEU A 598 -12.31 6.80 0.12
N ALA A 599 -11.79 8.01 -0.12
CA ALA A 599 -11.94 9.14 0.80
C ALA A 599 -13.42 9.46 1.07
N GLU A 600 -14.23 9.46 0.01
CA GLU A 600 -15.66 9.73 0.10
C GLU A 600 -16.42 8.62 0.84
N ALA A 601 -16.05 7.36 0.62
CA ALA A 601 -16.59 6.23 1.40
C ALA A 601 -16.30 6.36 2.91
N GLY A 602 -15.13 6.92 3.27
CA GLY A 602 -14.69 7.12 4.65
C GLY A 602 -15.33 8.34 5.34
N TRP A 603 -15.74 9.34 4.55
CA TRP A 603 -16.16 10.65 5.05
C TRP A 603 -17.66 10.92 4.93
N THR A 604 -18.23 10.69 3.74
CA THR A 604 -19.58 11.14 3.38
C THR A 604 -20.61 10.07 3.74
N HIS A 605 -21.71 10.47 4.37
CA HIS A 605 -22.80 9.57 4.69
C HIS A 605 -23.43 9.00 3.40
N LYS A 606 -23.81 7.72 3.44
CA LYS A 606 -24.38 6.97 2.30
C LYS A 606 -25.45 7.74 1.54
N VAL A 607 -26.35 8.42 2.27
CA VAL A 607 -27.48 9.17 1.70
C VAL A 607 -27.08 10.35 0.82
N HIS A 608 -25.83 10.82 0.89
CA HIS A 608 -25.31 11.91 0.07
C HIS A 608 -24.38 11.43 -1.06
N ARG A 609 -24.06 10.13 -1.11
CA ARG A 609 -23.17 9.56 -2.12
C ARG A 609 -23.97 9.21 -3.37
N ASP A 610 -23.72 9.91 -4.46
CA ASP A 610 -24.23 9.61 -5.80
C ASP A 610 -23.10 9.53 -6.82
N TRP A 611 -23.15 8.55 -7.74
CA TRP A 611 -22.07 8.30 -8.70
C TRP A 611 -21.94 9.41 -9.73
N GLN A 612 -23.05 9.93 -10.23
CA GLN A 612 -23.05 10.97 -11.25
C GLN A 612 -22.58 12.31 -10.67
N ASP A 613 -23.02 12.62 -9.45
CA ASP A 613 -22.52 13.76 -8.67
C ASP A 613 -21.01 13.66 -8.44
N TYR A 614 -20.51 12.51 -7.95
CA TYR A 614 -19.08 12.28 -7.75
C TYR A 614 -18.27 12.47 -9.02
N LEU A 615 -18.72 11.94 -10.16
CA LEU A 615 -18.03 12.12 -11.43
C LEU A 615 -17.94 13.60 -11.82
N SER A 616 -19.01 14.38 -11.62
CA SER A 616 -18.99 15.82 -11.93
C SER A 616 -18.01 16.60 -11.03
N ARG A 617 -17.92 16.24 -9.75
CA ARG A 617 -16.95 16.82 -8.81
C ARG A 617 -15.53 16.38 -9.13
N LEU A 618 -15.31 15.11 -9.45
CA LEU A 618 -14.03 14.60 -9.93
C LEU A 618 -13.58 15.35 -11.18
N LYS A 619 -14.46 15.53 -12.17
CA LYS A 619 -14.16 16.25 -13.41
C LYS A 619 -13.64 17.66 -13.14
N GLY A 620 -14.29 18.39 -12.24
CA GLY A 620 -13.85 19.73 -11.84
C GLY A 620 -12.65 19.76 -10.89
N HIS A 621 -12.35 18.65 -10.20
CA HIS A 621 -11.16 18.50 -9.34
C HIS A 621 -9.89 18.14 -10.12
N LEU A 622 -9.99 17.48 -11.27
CA LEU A 622 -8.82 17.08 -12.08
C LEU A 622 -7.81 18.22 -12.36
N PRO A 623 -8.23 19.46 -12.71
CA PRO A 623 -7.31 20.59 -12.87
C PRO A 623 -6.45 20.88 -11.62
N MET A 624 -6.96 20.58 -10.42
CA MET A 624 -6.19 20.70 -9.18
C MET A 624 -5.04 19.69 -9.15
N LEU A 625 -5.33 18.43 -9.52
CA LEU A 625 -4.32 17.38 -9.62
C LEU A 625 -3.28 17.70 -10.69
N ASP A 626 -3.71 18.23 -11.83
CA ASP A 626 -2.81 18.70 -12.90
C ASP A 626 -1.86 19.79 -12.40
N LYS A 627 -2.39 20.79 -11.68
CA LYS A 627 -1.60 21.90 -11.11
C LYS A 627 -0.56 21.41 -10.09
N GLN A 628 -0.87 20.32 -9.39
CA GLN A 628 0.03 19.67 -8.45
C GLN A 628 1.00 18.66 -9.12
N GLY A 629 0.89 18.48 -10.44
CA GLY A 629 1.71 17.55 -11.21
C GLY A 629 1.47 16.07 -10.86
N ILE A 630 0.24 15.70 -10.48
CA ILE A 630 -0.13 14.32 -10.13
C ILE A 630 -0.47 13.55 -11.41
N ARG A 631 0.19 12.41 -11.65
CA ARG A 631 0.00 11.54 -12.82
C ARG A 631 -1.14 10.54 -12.62
N TYR A 632 -2.36 11.03 -12.44
CA TYR A 632 -3.54 10.17 -12.28
C TYR A 632 -3.93 9.42 -13.56
N ARG A 633 -4.64 8.29 -13.43
CA ARG A 633 -5.30 7.63 -14.56
C ARG A 633 -6.46 8.50 -15.06
N ALA A 634 -6.34 9.06 -16.26
CA ALA A 634 -7.37 9.92 -16.84
C ALA A 634 -8.72 9.18 -17.00
N PRO A 635 -9.82 9.61 -16.35
CA PRO A 635 -11.12 8.92 -16.41
C PRO A 635 -11.86 9.08 -17.74
N TRP A 636 -11.62 10.21 -18.43
CA TRP A 636 -12.20 10.52 -19.74
C TRP A 636 -11.05 10.66 -20.73
N LYS A 637 -10.82 9.63 -21.54
CA LYS A 637 -9.87 9.64 -22.66
C LYS A 637 -10.61 9.61 -23.99
#